data_AF-A0AAW3A908-F1
#
_entry.id   AF-A0AAW3A908-F1
#
_cell.length_a   1.000
_cell.length_b   1.000
_cell.length_c   1.000
_cell.angle_alpha   90.00
_cell.angle_beta   90.00
_cell.angle_gamma   90.00
#
_symmetry.space_group_name_H-M   'P 1'
#
loop_
_entity.id
_entity.type
_entity.pdbx_description
1 polymer ?
#
loop_
_entity_poly.entity_id
_entity_poly.type
_entity_poly.pdbx_seq_one_letter_code
_entity_poly.pdbx_strand_id
1 'polypeptide(L)'
;MGASSIYEVPDSGNIFVDHEFNKNNAGIATKWISITQLYPNGLNQPLLPEVFSREQFGQGNHYECFMISALATLVRFPDVIRNCFVTQKVRQDGRYTFQFFRGREWVRVEIDDTIPMEDGEVLYLRSPTEHWWPLLLEKAYAKFYTAYDHLEGCTLQETFHDLTGNPVLNIPMDAKLAKAANCNVLEGCYWLDLAQRIHSGEFVASVLTKDIELETMGLQREQQYGILEIFSLQGTSALDDIVIRLHNPFEDDEFVYTGPLNQNDLAWSDKHRIKYDVNNPRSIFLPLNVFLRIVNSMQLCYISTVASDATYFEDEWKGESAGGNPTSVSWRKNPLYCFRNHGTEAVTLSVVVKQDDQRHRKGPKEETTYKQCGMILSQCTYHYPIPTFWVTANNHKPIHKSLFLNSREVANTIKIPPQALCYLVPSCMHKGDEAKFLLAVYRMAHEDYSNITINKLTGTEMDWESPATGEVQLQMQTKDRVDFYVDEATDVHILLHQTKPYVSKSGGDAMTEDYMGMYLYDDTDRKVAGVHAATNFREMSVIHRLPRSGRYAISITCPRGKGDVPAKVTIVSSFGSQVRRVTAPEDASMLPDEAESVEENEGIRTRVTRIDYEAFQEPSADVPERPDSNVPFEDRGFMQWNGDVTMGPWVHIGDLYPEGKTMPLLPNELRRDQFGQGDHYDCSTLTAFAALLERHPDVIRNCFVSKNPRKDGRYTFQFHRYGQWVKVEIDDRIPMVKDDTVFCRSPTHHWWPLLLEKAYAKFYTLYENLAGCSLAEVFHDFSGGPVINTPLDLPTTMPAELDITSPMYWLRLRDELRTTARPEE
;
A
#
# COMPACT_ATOMS: atom_id res chain seq x y z
N MET A 1 13.84 -13.18 24.23
CA MET A 1 14.37 -14.47 24.73
C MET A 1 15.75 -14.63 24.13
N GLY A 2 16.77 -14.94 24.94
CA GLY A 2 18.15 -15.04 24.45
C GLY A 2 18.28 -16.11 23.38
N ALA A 3 18.92 -15.79 22.26
CA ALA A 3 19.27 -16.78 21.25
C ALA A 3 20.06 -17.89 21.91
N SER A 4 19.55 -19.13 21.86
CA SER A 4 20.34 -20.31 22.21
C SER A 4 21.54 -20.31 21.26
N SER A 5 22.75 -20.02 21.75
CA SER A 5 23.94 -20.04 20.92
C SER A 5 24.12 -21.45 20.39
N ILE A 6 24.02 -21.61 19.07
CA ILE A 6 24.30 -22.88 18.40
C ILE A 6 25.77 -23.21 18.65
N TYR A 7 26.02 -24.34 19.30
CA TYR A 7 27.36 -24.76 19.65
C TYR A 7 27.89 -25.76 18.62
N GLU A 8 29.20 -25.72 18.43
CA GLU A 8 29.93 -26.67 17.62
C GLU A 8 30.29 -27.92 18.45
N VAL A 9 30.19 -29.13 17.88
CA VAL A 9 30.77 -30.32 18.53
C VAL A 9 32.30 -30.23 18.51
N PRO A 10 33.01 -30.57 19.59
CA PRO A 10 34.47 -30.65 19.59
C PRO A 10 35.01 -31.53 18.45
N ASP A 11 36.16 -31.17 17.89
CA ASP A 11 36.85 -32.00 16.89
C ASP A 11 37.26 -33.33 17.53
N SER A 12 36.65 -34.40 17.03
CA SER A 12 36.87 -35.74 17.57
C SER A 12 38.10 -36.42 16.99
N GLY A 13 38.67 -35.88 15.91
CA GLY A 13 39.71 -36.52 15.09
C GLY A 13 39.25 -37.78 14.33
N ASN A 14 38.00 -38.22 14.49
CA ASN A 14 37.43 -39.36 13.77
C ASN A 14 36.52 -38.84 12.65
N ILE A 15 36.76 -39.30 11.43
CA ILE A 15 36.01 -38.87 10.23
C ILE A 15 34.50 -38.99 10.47
N PHE A 16 33.80 -37.88 10.33
CA PHE A 16 32.36 -37.81 10.35
C PHE A 16 31.78 -38.22 9.00
N VAL A 17 30.73 -39.04 9.03
CA VAL A 17 29.98 -39.43 7.84
C VAL A 17 28.51 -39.14 8.08
N ASP A 18 27.92 -38.38 7.16
CA ASP A 18 26.52 -38.00 7.21
C ASP A 18 25.65 -39.05 6.52
N HIS A 19 25.40 -40.15 7.21
CA HIS A 19 24.67 -41.29 6.64
C HIS A 19 23.27 -40.94 6.13
N GLU A 20 22.58 -39.99 6.77
CA GLU A 20 21.23 -39.58 6.39
C GLU A 20 21.25 -38.75 5.11
N PHE A 21 22.09 -37.72 5.04
CA PHE A 21 22.22 -36.90 3.84
C PHE A 21 22.73 -37.75 2.65
N ASN A 22 23.72 -38.61 2.87
CA ASN A 22 24.26 -39.49 1.83
C ASN A 22 23.19 -40.47 1.31
N LYS A 23 22.30 -40.96 2.18
CA LYS A 23 21.17 -41.81 1.77
C LYS A 23 20.16 -41.05 0.92
N ASN A 24 19.83 -39.81 1.29
CA ASN A 24 18.86 -38.99 0.55
C ASN A 24 19.37 -38.56 -0.83
N ASN A 25 20.70 -38.53 -1.01
CA ASN A 25 21.36 -38.11 -2.25
C ASN A 25 22.06 -39.26 -2.99
N ALA A 26 21.72 -40.52 -2.71
CA ALA A 26 22.43 -41.68 -3.26
C ALA A 26 22.38 -41.81 -4.79
N GLY A 27 21.45 -41.11 -5.46
CA GLY A 27 21.23 -41.18 -6.91
C GLY A 27 21.76 -39.99 -7.72
N ILE A 28 22.28 -38.94 -7.10
CA ILE A 28 22.59 -37.68 -7.81
C ILE A 28 24.01 -37.63 -8.39
N ALA A 29 24.92 -38.51 -7.94
CA ALA A 29 26.32 -38.44 -8.31
C ALA A 29 26.94 -39.83 -8.45
N THR A 30 27.87 -39.98 -9.39
CA THR A 30 28.61 -41.24 -9.60
C THR A 30 29.70 -41.45 -8.55
N LYS A 31 30.19 -40.36 -7.94
CA LYS A 31 31.25 -40.38 -6.94
C LYS A 31 31.10 -39.25 -5.93
N TRP A 32 31.43 -39.54 -4.68
CA TRP A 32 31.58 -38.55 -3.61
C TRP A 32 33.05 -38.51 -3.19
N ILE A 33 33.66 -37.32 -3.19
CA ILE A 33 35.09 -37.12 -2.90
C ILE A 33 35.23 -36.14 -1.73
N SER A 34 36.08 -36.43 -0.74
CA SER A 34 36.40 -35.46 0.31
C SER A 34 36.99 -34.19 -0.30
N ILE A 35 36.54 -33.02 0.15
CA ILE A 35 37.02 -31.72 -0.32
C ILE A 35 38.53 -31.56 -0.13
N THR A 36 39.13 -32.26 0.83
CA THR A 36 40.58 -32.31 1.05
C THR A 36 41.35 -32.96 -0.11
N GLN A 37 40.72 -33.90 -0.83
CA GLN A 37 41.30 -34.54 -2.01
C GLN A 37 41.03 -33.72 -3.27
N LEU A 38 39.87 -33.06 -3.34
CA LEU A 38 39.47 -32.23 -4.48
C LEU A 38 40.30 -30.93 -4.54
N TYR A 39 40.50 -30.27 -3.40
CA TYR A 39 41.20 -28.98 -3.27
C TYR A 39 42.20 -29.03 -2.11
N PRO A 40 43.33 -29.75 -2.26
CA PRO A 40 44.27 -30.01 -1.16
C PRO A 40 44.92 -28.75 -0.57
N ASN A 41 45.03 -27.67 -1.36
CA ASN A 41 45.58 -26.40 -0.90
C ASN A 41 44.75 -25.75 0.22
N GLY A 42 43.44 -26.03 0.28
CA GLY A 42 42.55 -25.46 1.30
C GLY A 42 42.84 -25.95 2.72
N LEU A 43 43.55 -27.08 2.90
CA LEU A 43 44.02 -27.53 4.22
C LEU A 43 44.91 -26.51 4.92
N ASN A 44 45.64 -25.71 4.14
CA ASN A 44 46.60 -24.72 4.63
C ASN A 44 46.02 -23.30 4.63
N GLN A 45 44.73 -23.14 4.30
CA GLN A 45 44.06 -21.85 4.22
C GLN A 45 43.03 -21.72 5.36
N PRO A 46 42.70 -20.48 5.78
CA PRO A 46 41.51 -20.25 6.59
C PRO A 46 40.26 -20.82 5.91
N LEU A 47 39.36 -21.44 6.68
CA LEU A 47 38.10 -21.96 6.15
C LEU A 47 37.29 -20.85 5.46
N LEU A 48 37.26 -19.67 6.10
CA LEU A 48 36.64 -18.47 5.57
C LEU A 48 37.73 -17.45 5.23
N PRO A 49 37.75 -16.91 4.00
CA PRO A 49 38.72 -15.90 3.61
C PRO A 49 38.48 -14.58 4.37
N GLU A 50 39.52 -13.77 4.47
CA GLU A 50 39.41 -12.41 5.03
C GLU A 50 38.49 -11.54 4.15
N VAL A 51 38.65 -11.65 2.83
CA VAL A 51 37.86 -10.95 1.81
C VAL A 51 37.10 -11.98 0.99
N PHE A 52 35.77 -11.87 0.98
CA PHE A 52 34.92 -12.64 0.08
C PHE A 52 34.89 -11.97 -1.30
N SER A 53 34.96 -12.77 -2.35
CA SER A 53 34.95 -12.29 -3.73
C SER A 53 34.17 -13.19 -4.67
N ARG A 54 33.68 -12.62 -5.77
CA ARG A 54 32.85 -13.33 -6.75
C ARG A 54 33.63 -14.39 -7.52
N GLU A 55 34.95 -14.21 -7.65
CA GLU A 55 35.86 -15.15 -8.32
C GLU A 55 36.02 -16.46 -7.53
N GLN A 56 35.61 -16.49 -6.26
CA GLN A 56 35.78 -17.65 -5.39
C GLN A 56 34.76 -18.77 -5.64
N PHE A 57 33.69 -18.48 -6.38
CA PHE A 57 32.67 -19.46 -6.74
C PHE A 57 32.31 -19.35 -8.23
N GLY A 58 31.79 -20.46 -8.76
CA GLY A 58 31.28 -20.58 -10.12
C GLY A 58 30.33 -21.76 -10.23
N GLN A 59 29.70 -21.89 -11.40
CA GLN A 59 28.76 -22.96 -11.71
C GLN A 59 29.51 -24.27 -11.97
N GLY A 60 28.98 -25.38 -11.44
CA GLY A 60 29.40 -26.74 -11.81
C GLY A 60 28.46 -27.34 -12.84
N ASN A 61 28.44 -28.67 -12.95
CA ASN A 61 27.76 -29.37 -14.04
C ASN A 61 26.21 -29.36 -13.96
N HIS A 62 25.65 -28.99 -12.82
CA HIS A 62 24.20 -28.85 -12.59
C HIS A 62 23.80 -27.37 -12.63
N TYR A 63 22.92 -27.02 -13.57
CA TYR A 63 22.63 -25.64 -13.96
C TYR A 63 21.71 -24.85 -13.01
N GLU A 64 21.77 -25.10 -11.70
CA GLU A 64 20.99 -24.36 -10.69
C GLU A 64 21.80 -23.17 -10.13
N CYS A 65 21.47 -21.95 -10.54
CA CYS A 65 22.33 -20.80 -10.28
C CYS A 65 21.84 -19.83 -9.19
N PHE A 66 20.76 -20.15 -8.48
CA PHE A 66 20.21 -19.28 -7.43
C PHE A 66 21.24 -19.00 -6.32
N MET A 67 22.00 -20.01 -5.87
CA MET A 67 23.00 -19.84 -4.80
C MET A 67 24.14 -18.93 -5.26
N ILE A 68 24.62 -19.09 -6.50
CA ILE A 68 25.64 -18.20 -7.09
C ILE A 68 25.14 -16.76 -7.11
N SER A 69 23.91 -16.54 -7.59
CA SER A 69 23.29 -15.22 -7.64
C SER A 69 23.13 -14.59 -6.25
N ALA A 70 22.75 -15.39 -5.24
CA ALA A 70 22.68 -14.93 -3.85
C ALA A 70 24.06 -14.51 -3.33
N LEU A 71 25.07 -15.38 -3.44
CA LEU A 71 26.43 -15.13 -2.96
C LEU A 71 27.08 -13.94 -3.68
N ALA A 72 26.86 -13.78 -4.99
CA ALA A 72 27.38 -12.66 -5.77
C ALA A 72 26.95 -11.27 -5.25
N THR A 73 25.80 -11.21 -4.58
CA THR A 73 25.33 -9.98 -3.91
C THR A 73 25.78 -9.92 -2.44
N LEU A 74 25.74 -11.07 -1.74
CA LEU A 74 26.06 -11.18 -0.31
C LEU A 74 27.55 -11.07 0.03
N VAL A 75 28.48 -11.26 -0.92
CA VAL A 75 29.93 -11.05 -0.67
C VAL A 75 30.25 -9.62 -0.21
N ARG A 76 29.38 -8.63 -0.50
CA ARG A 76 29.49 -7.26 0.03
C ARG A 76 29.18 -7.17 1.54
N PHE A 77 28.57 -8.21 2.10
CA PHE A 77 28.18 -8.33 3.51
C PHE A 77 28.79 -9.59 4.14
N PRO A 78 30.13 -9.62 4.35
CA PRO A 78 30.84 -10.78 4.87
C PRO A 78 30.23 -11.39 6.13
N ASP A 79 29.66 -10.56 7.00
CA ASP A 79 29.11 -11.00 8.29
C ASP A 79 27.86 -11.86 8.12
N VAL A 80 27.08 -11.70 7.03
CA VAL A 80 25.96 -12.60 6.70
C VAL A 80 26.48 -13.99 6.39
N ILE A 81 27.49 -14.09 5.52
CA ILE A 81 28.10 -15.37 5.14
C ILE A 81 28.75 -16.01 6.37
N ARG A 82 29.56 -15.26 7.13
CA ARG A 82 30.21 -15.75 8.35
C ARG A 82 29.20 -16.22 9.39
N ASN A 83 28.07 -15.54 9.53
CA ASN A 83 27.01 -15.95 10.45
C ASN A 83 26.41 -17.31 10.08
N CYS A 84 26.42 -17.70 8.80
CA CYS A 84 25.96 -19.04 8.40
C CYS A 84 26.93 -20.15 8.85
N PHE A 85 28.19 -19.84 9.15
CA PHE A 85 29.20 -20.80 9.60
C PHE A 85 29.30 -20.77 11.12
N VAL A 86 29.00 -21.89 11.77
CA VAL A 86 29.34 -22.08 13.19
C VAL A 86 30.79 -22.54 13.30
N THR A 87 31.21 -23.46 12.42
CA THR A 87 32.61 -23.88 12.30
C THR A 87 33.47 -22.76 11.70
N GLN A 88 34.52 -22.36 12.42
CA GLN A 88 35.40 -21.25 12.02
C GLN A 88 36.75 -21.69 11.45
N LYS A 89 37.10 -22.97 11.57
CA LYS A 89 38.42 -23.52 11.19
C LYS A 89 38.24 -24.79 10.39
N VAL A 90 39.25 -25.11 9.57
CA VAL A 90 39.36 -26.42 8.94
C VAL A 90 39.44 -27.49 10.02
N ARG A 91 38.67 -28.57 9.86
CA ARG A 91 38.52 -29.65 10.85
C ARG A 91 39.10 -30.96 10.38
N GLN A 92 39.70 -31.70 11.31
CA GLN A 92 40.34 -32.99 11.02
C GLN A 92 39.32 -34.12 10.92
N ASP A 93 38.24 -34.02 11.69
CA ASP A 93 37.11 -34.95 11.60
C ASP A 93 36.19 -34.73 10.40
N GLY A 94 36.42 -33.71 9.57
CA GLY A 94 35.61 -33.42 8.37
C GLY A 94 34.16 -33.01 8.67
N ARG A 95 33.80 -32.74 9.93
CA ARG A 95 32.44 -32.31 10.31
C ARG A 95 32.35 -30.79 10.31
N TYR A 96 31.47 -30.20 9.51
CA TYR A 96 31.25 -28.76 9.50
C TYR A 96 29.84 -28.42 9.99
N THR A 97 29.74 -27.44 10.88
CA THR A 97 28.47 -26.95 11.46
C THR A 97 28.11 -25.59 10.87
N PHE A 98 26.85 -25.46 10.47
CA PHE A 98 26.22 -24.31 9.86
C PHE A 98 24.96 -23.93 10.60
N GLN A 99 24.43 -22.75 10.29
CA GLN A 99 23.11 -22.32 10.71
C GLN A 99 22.36 -21.57 9.61
N PHE A 100 21.06 -21.82 9.50
CA PHE A 100 20.16 -21.14 8.57
C PHE A 100 18.86 -20.77 9.28
N PHE A 101 18.24 -19.66 8.90
CA PHE A 101 17.04 -19.17 9.55
C PHE A 101 15.79 -19.90 9.03
N ARG A 102 14.95 -20.41 9.94
CA ARG A 102 13.64 -20.99 9.60
C ARG A 102 12.60 -20.56 10.61
N GLY A 103 11.52 -19.96 10.11
CA GLY A 103 10.40 -19.50 10.94
C GLY A 103 10.81 -18.35 11.88
N ARG A 104 11.37 -18.71 13.04
CA ARG A 104 11.75 -17.78 14.13
C ARG A 104 13.19 -17.91 14.61
N GLU A 105 13.88 -18.96 14.22
CA GLU A 105 15.16 -19.32 14.83
C GLU A 105 16.18 -19.78 13.79
N TRP A 106 17.44 -19.73 14.21
CA TRP A 106 18.55 -20.32 13.48
C TRP A 106 18.56 -21.83 13.74
N VAL A 107 18.49 -22.61 12.67
CA VAL A 107 18.53 -24.07 12.67
C VAL A 107 19.96 -24.51 12.44
N ARG A 108 20.47 -25.33 13.34
CA ARG A 108 21.78 -25.97 13.21
C ARG A 108 21.76 -27.04 12.11
N VAL A 109 22.79 -27.05 11.26
CA VAL A 109 23.00 -28.08 10.24
C VAL A 109 24.44 -28.57 10.33
N GLU A 110 24.65 -29.90 10.30
CA GLU A 110 25.98 -30.51 10.30
C GLU A 110 26.17 -31.34 9.04
N ILE A 111 27.27 -31.16 8.33
CA ILE A 111 27.61 -31.94 7.13
C ILE A 111 28.98 -32.59 7.27
N ASP A 112 29.20 -33.69 6.53
CA ASP A 112 30.55 -34.15 6.22
C ASP A 112 31.15 -33.36 5.04
N ASP A 113 32.44 -33.55 4.78
CA ASP A 113 33.23 -32.78 3.82
C ASP A 113 33.27 -33.39 2.40
N THR A 114 32.42 -34.36 2.10
CA THR A 114 32.38 -35.00 0.78
C THR A 114 31.56 -34.19 -0.24
N ILE A 115 32.05 -34.08 -1.48
CA ILE A 115 31.44 -33.29 -2.56
C ILE A 115 30.98 -34.23 -3.68
N PRO A 116 29.75 -34.07 -4.20
CA PRO A 116 29.23 -34.88 -5.31
C PRO A 116 29.90 -34.52 -6.63
N MET A 117 30.28 -35.55 -7.38
CA MET A 117 30.96 -35.44 -8.68
C MET A 117 30.26 -36.28 -9.75
N GLU A 118 30.21 -35.76 -10.96
CA GLU A 118 29.74 -36.47 -12.16
C GLU A 118 30.69 -36.18 -13.33
N ASP A 119 31.02 -37.22 -14.11
CA ASP A 119 31.95 -37.15 -15.24
C ASP A 119 33.30 -36.46 -14.96
N GLY A 120 33.76 -36.51 -13.70
CA GLY A 120 35.03 -35.92 -13.26
C GLY A 120 34.93 -34.46 -12.81
N GLU A 121 33.76 -33.83 -12.93
CA GLU A 121 33.50 -32.44 -12.55
C GLU A 121 32.63 -32.35 -11.29
N VAL A 122 32.70 -31.20 -10.62
CA VAL A 122 31.84 -30.91 -9.46
C VAL A 122 30.41 -30.68 -9.94
N LEU A 123 29.43 -31.29 -9.27
CA LEU A 123 28.04 -31.23 -9.73
C LEU A 123 27.40 -29.86 -9.48
N TYR A 124 27.56 -29.25 -8.30
CA TYR A 124 26.93 -27.96 -7.95
C TYR A 124 27.96 -26.82 -7.92
N LEU A 125 28.03 -25.98 -6.88
CA LEU A 125 29.05 -24.94 -6.79
C LEU A 125 30.46 -25.52 -6.91
N ARG A 126 31.30 -24.84 -7.69
CA ARG A 126 32.75 -25.07 -7.71
C ARG A 126 33.51 -23.86 -7.16
N SER A 127 34.77 -24.07 -6.78
CA SER A 127 35.66 -22.96 -6.41
C SER A 127 36.81 -22.82 -7.41
N PRO A 128 36.76 -21.82 -8.30
CA PRO A 128 37.87 -21.51 -9.20
C PRO A 128 39.17 -21.13 -8.47
N THR A 129 39.05 -20.70 -7.20
CA THR A 129 40.18 -20.31 -6.34
C THR A 129 40.52 -21.36 -5.29
N GLU A 130 39.92 -22.55 -5.38
CA GLU A 130 40.11 -23.68 -4.46
C GLU A 130 39.72 -23.40 -2.98
N HIS A 131 38.97 -22.33 -2.71
CA HIS A 131 38.42 -22.06 -1.38
C HIS A 131 37.21 -22.95 -1.10
N TRP A 132 37.17 -23.58 0.06
CA TRP A 132 36.18 -24.62 0.37
C TRP A 132 34.79 -24.10 0.74
N TRP A 133 34.71 -22.87 1.26
CA TRP A 133 33.48 -22.34 1.86
C TRP A 133 32.25 -22.36 0.94
N PRO A 134 32.31 -22.08 -0.38
CA PRO A 134 31.10 -22.04 -1.20
C PRO A 134 30.46 -23.43 -1.32
N LEU A 135 31.28 -24.45 -1.55
CA LEU A 135 30.83 -25.84 -1.72
C LEU A 135 30.21 -26.38 -0.43
N LEU A 136 30.86 -26.11 0.71
CA LEU A 136 30.37 -26.55 2.01
C LEU A 136 29.08 -25.82 2.40
N LEU A 137 28.97 -24.52 2.09
CA LEU A 137 27.76 -23.74 2.37
C LEU A 137 26.56 -24.25 1.57
N GLU A 138 26.71 -24.49 0.27
CA GLU A 138 25.62 -25.01 -0.55
C GLU A 138 25.24 -26.44 -0.15
N LYS A 139 26.21 -27.30 0.18
CA LYS A 139 25.90 -28.63 0.73
C LYS A 139 25.12 -28.55 2.04
N ALA A 140 25.50 -27.66 2.94
CA ALA A 140 24.78 -27.43 4.17
C ALA A 140 23.37 -26.90 3.91
N TYR A 141 23.19 -26.04 2.92
CA TYR A 141 21.89 -25.52 2.51
C TYR A 141 21.01 -26.60 1.86
N ALA A 142 21.58 -27.49 1.05
CA ALA A 142 20.90 -28.69 0.56
C ALA A 142 20.43 -29.57 1.73
N LYS A 143 21.29 -29.78 2.74
CA LYS A 143 20.93 -30.55 3.94
C LYS A 143 19.85 -29.86 4.77
N PHE A 144 19.86 -28.54 4.88
CA PHE A 144 18.81 -27.77 5.55
C PHE A 144 17.41 -28.07 4.99
N TYR A 145 17.35 -28.33 3.68
CA TYR A 145 16.16 -28.79 2.95
C TYR A 145 16.07 -30.29 2.70
N THR A 146 16.91 -31.10 3.36
CA THR A 146 16.96 -32.57 3.30
C THR A 146 17.84 -33.17 2.20
N ALA A 147 17.85 -32.61 0.97
CA ALA A 147 18.67 -33.08 -0.15
C ALA A 147 18.93 -31.99 -1.20
N TYR A 148 19.82 -32.25 -2.16
CA TYR A 148 20.09 -31.30 -3.26
C TYR A 148 18.89 -31.11 -4.20
N ASP A 149 18.13 -32.16 -4.52
CA ASP A 149 16.94 -32.07 -5.38
C ASP A 149 15.87 -31.13 -4.79
N HIS A 150 15.90 -30.87 -3.48
CA HIS A 150 15.00 -29.91 -2.84
C HIS A 150 15.35 -28.45 -3.10
N LEU A 151 16.55 -28.18 -3.62
CA LEU A 151 16.97 -26.84 -4.04
C LEU A 151 16.36 -26.41 -5.37
N GLU A 152 15.83 -27.35 -6.17
CA GLU A 152 15.13 -27.05 -7.41
C GLU A 152 13.94 -26.10 -7.15
N GLY A 153 13.87 -25.01 -7.91
CA GLY A 153 12.87 -23.97 -7.74
C GLY A 153 13.00 -23.17 -6.42
N CYS A 154 14.16 -23.19 -5.77
CA CYS A 154 14.45 -22.28 -4.65
C CYS A 154 14.54 -20.85 -5.15
N THR A 155 13.81 -19.95 -4.49
CA THR A 155 13.84 -18.53 -4.84
C THR A 155 14.96 -17.80 -4.11
N LEU A 156 15.48 -16.72 -4.70
CA LEU A 156 16.35 -15.78 -4.02
C LEU A 156 15.62 -15.08 -2.88
N GLN A 157 14.29 -15.00 -2.94
CA GLN A 157 13.48 -14.54 -1.81
C GLN A 157 13.64 -15.47 -0.59
N GLU A 158 13.45 -16.79 -0.78
CA GLU A 158 13.67 -17.79 0.27
C GLU A 158 15.13 -17.79 0.73
N THR A 159 16.07 -17.79 -0.23
CA THR A 159 17.50 -17.89 0.04
C THR A 159 18.02 -16.70 0.84
N PHE A 160 17.65 -15.48 0.48
CA PHE A 160 18.01 -14.31 1.28
C PHE A 160 17.37 -14.37 2.67
N HIS A 161 16.12 -14.81 2.80
CA HIS A 161 15.48 -14.97 4.11
C HIS A 161 16.22 -16.00 4.97
N ASP A 162 16.59 -17.15 4.40
CA ASP A 162 17.22 -18.25 5.14
C ASP A 162 18.66 -17.92 5.56
N LEU A 163 19.40 -17.15 4.75
CA LEU A 163 20.77 -16.74 5.06
C LEU A 163 20.84 -15.54 6.04
N THR A 164 19.78 -14.73 6.15
CA THR A 164 19.81 -13.48 6.92
C THR A 164 18.83 -13.44 8.10
N GLY A 165 17.70 -14.14 8.00
CA GLY A 165 16.52 -13.98 8.86
C GLY A 165 15.70 -12.71 8.62
N ASN A 166 16.10 -11.87 7.66
CA ASN A 166 15.52 -10.56 7.41
C ASN A 166 14.34 -10.60 6.44
N PRO A 167 13.43 -9.61 6.49
CA PRO A 167 12.34 -9.49 5.52
C PRO A 167 12.85 -9.25 4.09
N VAL A 168 12.22 -9.92 3.12
CA VAL A 168 12.51 -9.77 1.69
C VAL A 168 11.27 -9.27 0.96
N LEU A 169 11.30 -8.00 0.54
CA LEU A 169 10.21 -7.37 -0.21
C LEU A 169 10.20 -7.90 -1.64
N ASN A 170 9.01 -8.00 -2.24
CA ASN A 170 8.85 -8.34 -3.65
C ASN A 170 8.16 -7.20 -4.40
N ILE A 171 8.91 -6.53 -5.28
CA ILE A 171 8.46 -5.39 -6.07
C ILE A 171 8.12 -5.88 -7.48
N PRO A 172 6.86 -5.78 -7.93
CA PRO A 172 6.48 -6.17 -9.29
C PRO A 172 6.98 -5.12 -10.28
N MET A 173 7.29 -5.53 -11.52
CA MET A 173 7.63 -4.59 -12.59
C MET A 173 6.39 -4.13 -13.39
N ASP A 174 5.23 -4.76 -13.18
CA ASP A 174 3.96 -4.21 -13.67
C ASP A 174 3.67 -2.88 -12.97
N ALA A 175 3.53 -1.81 -13.75
CA ALA A 175 3.40 -0.46 -13.21
C ALA A 175 2.17 -0.25 -12.32
N LYS A 176 1.05 -0.95 -12.58
CA LYS A 176 -0.16 -0.82 -11.76
C LYS A 176 0.03 -1.51 -10.42
N LEU A 177 0.60 -2.71 -10.43
CA LEU A 177 0.92 -3.46 -9.22
C LEU A 177 2.02 -2.76 -8.40
N ALA A 178 3.05 -2.21 -9.06
CA ALA A 178 4.13 -1.48 -8.42
C ALA A 178 3.62 -0.23 -7.72
N LYS A 179 2.77 0.54 -8.39
CA LYS A 179 2.10 1.71 -7.81
C LYS A 179 1.23 1.33 -6.61
N ALA A 180 0.53 0.20 -6.67
CA ALA A 180 -0.24 -0.32 -5.54
C ALA A 180 0.66 -0.69 -4.34
N ALA A 181 1.90 -1.10 -4.60
CA ALA A 181 2.94 -1.32 -3.60
C ALA A 181 3.77 -0.05 -3.26
N ASN A 182 3.27 1.15 -3.60
CA ASN A 182 3.94 2.44 -3.40
C ASN A 182 5.34 2.55 -4.05
N CYS A 183 5.55 1.88 -5.19
CA CYS A 183 6.79 1.91 -5.97
C CYS A 183 6.55 2.49 -7.36
N ASN A 184 7.23 3.59 -7.69
CA ASN A 184 7.14 4.26 -9.00
C ASN A 184 8.22 3.76 -9.97
N VAL A 185 8.12 2.49 -10.40
CA VAL A 185 9.14 1.83 -11.24
C VAL A 185 9.35 2.48 -12.62
N LEU A 186 8.44 3.37 -13.07
CA LEU A 186 8.57 4.12 -14.32
C LEU A 186 9.26 5.48 -14.16
N GLU A 187 9.63 5.86 -12.94
CA GLU A 187 10.32 7.13 -12.66
C GLU A 187 11.80 6.85 -12.36
N GLY A 188 12.71 7.47 -13.10
CA GLY A 188 14.14 7.21 -12.89
C GLY A 188 14.66 7.66 -11.53
N CYS A 189 14.03 8.64 -10.87
CA CYS A 189 14.39 9.03 -9.51
C CYS A 189 14.19 7.90 -8.49
N TYR A 190 13.18 7.05 -8.66
CA TYR A 190 12.96 5.87 -7.82
C TYR A 190 14.16 4.91 -7.91
N TRP A 191 14.68 4.68 -9.11
CA TRP A 191 15.83 3.80 -9.33
C TRP A 191 17.13 4.38 -8.79
N LEU A 192 17.31 5.70 -8.85
CA LEU A 192 18.47 6.37 -8.25
C LEU A 192 18.41 6.37 -6.71
N ASP A 193 17.23 6.54 -6.11
CA ASP A 193 17.03 6.34 -4.66
C ASP A 193 17.35 4.89 -4.26
N LEU A 194 16.81 3.92 -5.00
CA LEU A 194 17.09 2.51 -4.76
C LEU A 194 18.59 2.19 -4.94
N ALA A 195 19.24 2.79 -5.94
CA ALA A 195 20.69 2.67 -6.14
C ALA A 195 21.46 3.13 -4.90
N GLN A 196 21.09 4.27 -4.33
CA GLN A 196 21.71 4.79 -3.11
C GLN A 196 21.49 3.85 -1.92
N ARG A 197 20.30 3.26 -1.79
CA ARG A 197 19.95 2.33 -0.70
C ARG A 197 20.68 0.97 -0.83
N ILE A 198 20.85 0.45 -2.05
CA ILE A 198 21.69 -0.73 -2.30
C ILE A 198 23.18 -0.40 -2.06
N HIS A 199 23.61 0.81 -2.40
CA HIS A 199 24.98 1.25 -2.20
C HIS A 199 25.32 1.43 -0.71
N SER A 200 24.43 2.07 0.06
CA SER A 200 24.59 2.28 1.51
C SER A 200 24.52 1.00 2.33
N GLY A 201 24.05 -0.10 1.74
CA GLY A 201 23.93 -1.40 2.38
C GLY A 201 22.60 -1.59 3.12
N GLU A 202 21.57 -0.82 2.76
CA GLU A 202 20.21 -1.08 3.23
C GLU A 202 19.66 -2.39 2.67
N PHE A 203 19.94 -2.67 1.39
CA PHE A 203 19.45 -3.86 0.69
C PHE A 203 20.53 -4.65 -0.04
N VAL A 204 20.30 -5.96 -0.13
CA VAL A 204 20.68 -6.75 -1.32
C VAL A 204 19.46 -6.93 -2.20
N ALA A 205 19.68 -7.05 -3.51
CA ALA A 205 18.62 -7.09 -4.48
C ALA A 205 18.83 -8.19 -5.52
N SER A 206 17.72 -8.76 -5.98
CA SER A 206 17.68 -9.70 -7.09
C SER A 206 16.46 -9.48 -7.96
N VAL A 207 16.43 -10.15 -9.11
CA VAL A 207 15.34 -10.04 -10.09
C VAL A 207 14.94 -11.41 -10.59
N LEU A 208 13.68 -11.52 -11.01
CA LEU A 208 13.12 -12.67 -11.71
C LEU A 208 12.72 -12.22 -13.12
N THR A 209 13.26 -12.84 -14.16
CA THR A 209 12.87 -12.58 -15.55
C THR A 209 11.47 -13.14 -15.86
N LYS A 210 10.82 -12.62 -16.90
CA LYS A 210 9.50 -13.10 -17.37
C LYS A 210 9.65 -14.43 -18.12
N ASP A 211 8.52 -15.14 -18.25
CA ASP A 211 8.36 -16.23 -19.21
C ASP A 211 8.19 -15.67 -20.64
N ILE A 212 9.29 -15.21 -21.22
CA ILE A 212 9.38 -14.78 -22.62
C ILE A 212 10.74 -15.24 -23.17
N GLU A 213 10.85 -15.39 -24.49
CA GLU A 213 12.11 -15.77 -25.14
C GLU A 213 13.17 -14.66 -24.97
N LEU A 214 14.21 -14.96 -24.21
CA LEU A 214 15.31 -14.06 -23.84
C LEU A 214 16.69 -14.61 -24.24
N GLU A 215 16.72 -15.88 -24.65
CA GLU A 215 17.92 -16.67 -24.95
C GLU A 215 18.72 -16.02 -26.09
N THR A 216 18.03 -15.33 -27.01
CA THR A 216 18.65 -14.54 -28.08
C THR A 216 19.57 -13.40 -27.58
N MET A 217 19.38 -12.94 -26.34
CA MET A 217 20.21 -11.94 -25.69
C MET A 217 21.21 -12.55 -24.68
N GLY A 218 21.28 -13.87 -24.54
CA GLY A 218 22.09 -14.54 -23.51
C GLY A 218 21.48 -14.51 -22.11
N LEU A 219 20.16 -14.32 -22.00
CA LEU A 219 19.40 -14.35 -20.75
C LEU A 219 18.42 -15.54 -20.74
N GLN A 220 18.12 -16.06 -19.55
CA GLN A 220 17.18 -17.17 -19.38
C GLN A 220 15.81 -16.65 -18.95
N ARG A 221 14.73 -17.31 -19.42
CA ARG A 221 13.36 -17.06 -18.97
C ARG A 221 13.13 -17.64 -17.58
N GLU A 222 12.26 -17.00 -16.81
CA GLU A 222 11.93 -17.38 -15.42
C GLU A 222 13.16 -17.60 -14.51
N GLN A 223 14.26 -16.92 -14.82
CA GLN A 223 15.54 -17.05 -14.14
C GLN A 223 15.78 -15.88 -13.20
N GLN A 224 16.49 -16.19 -12.11
CA GLN A 224 16.85 -15.24 -11.08
C GLN A 224 18.31 -14.79 -11.17
N TYR A 225 18.52 -13.47 -11.10
CA TYR A 225 19.82 -12.83 -11.18
C TYR A 225 20.02 -11.86 -10.01
N GLY A 226 21.22 -11.82 -9.44
CA GLY A 226 21.59 -10.84 -8.41
C GLY A 226 21.86 -9.46 -9.01
N ILE A 227 21.31 -8.39 -8.43
CA ILE A 227 21.65 -7.01 -8.79
C ILE A 227 22.93 -6.61 -8.08
N LEU A 228 23.96 -6.27 -8.85
CA LEU A 228 25.25 -5.82 -8.34
C LEU A 228 25.26 -4.32 -8.07
N GLU A 229 24.69 -3.54 -8.99
CA GLU A 229 24.71 -2.08 -8.95
C GLU A 229 23.62 -1.49 -9.85
N ILE A 230 23.16 -0.29 -9.51
CA ILE A 230 22.28 0.54 -10.34
C ILE A 230 22.97 1.89 -10.48
N PHE A 231 23.10 2.41 -11.70
CA PHE A 231 23.76 3.69 -11.93
C PHE A 231 23.21 4.40 -13.16
N SER A 232 23.54 5.68 -13.29
CA SER A 232 23.27 6.47 -14.50
C SER A 232 24.58 6.72 -15.27
N LEU A 233 24.53 6.65 -16.60
CA LEU A 233 25.70 6.83 -17.47
C LEU A 233 26.10 8.31 -17.58
N GLN A 234 25.12 9.22 -17.62
CA GLN A 234 25.31 10.66 -17.81
C GLN A 234 24.94 11.50 -16.58
N GLY A 235 24.51 10.89 -15.49
CA GLY A 235 24.08 11.56 -14.26
C GLY A 235 22.64 12.09 -14.29
N THR A 236 21.80 11.63 -15.22
CA THR A 236 20.40 12.01 -15.34
C THR A 236 19.47 10.94 -14.79
N SER A 237 18.21 11.30 -14.54
CA SER A 237 17.13 10.38 -14.16
C SER A 237 16.29 9.91 -15.36
N ALA A 238 16.77 10.09 -16.59
CA ALA A 238 16.09 9.55 -17.77
C ALA A 238 16.18 8.01 -17.76
N LEU A 239 15.10 7.33 -18.14
CA LEU A 239 15.06 5.86 -18.12
C LEU A 239 16.15 5.23 -19.00
N ASP A 240 16.45 5.80 -20.15
CA ASP A 240 17.46 5.28 -21.07
C ASP A 240 18.90 5.54 -20.59
N ASP A 241 19.09 6.40 -19.57
CA ASP A 241 20.38 6.70 -18.96
C ASP A 241 20.68 5.78 -17.76
N ILE A 242 19.64 5.16 -17.18
CA ILE A 242 19.79 4.27 -16.02
C ILE A 242 20.11 2.86 -16.50
N VAL A 243 21.14 2.28 -15.88
CA VAL A 243 21.65 0.94 -16.17
C VAL A 243 21.59 0.09 -14.90
N ILE A 244 21.07 -1.12 -15.05
CA ILE A 244 21.07 -2.15 -14.03
C ILE A 244 22.19 -3.15 -14.34
N ARG A 245 23.14 -3.30 -13.41
CA ARG A 245 24.21 -4.31 -13.50
C ARG A 245 23.78 -5.56 -12.75
N LEU A 246 23.62 -6.66 -13.47
CA LEU A 246 23.34 -7.98 -12.91
C LEU A 246 24.60 -8.85 -12.90
N HIS A 247 24.63 -9.83 -12.00
CA HIS A 247 25.62 -10.90 -12.04
C HIS A 247 25.22 -11.94 -13.08
N ASN A 248 26.11 -12.30 -14.01
CA ASN A 248 25.94 -13.46 -14.87
C ASN A 248 26.49 -14.71 -14.15
N PRO A 249 25.65 -15.67 -13.75
CA PRO A 249 26.13 -16.88 -13.09
C PRO A 249 26.63 -17.95 -14.07
N PHE A 250 26.37 -17.80 -15.37
CA PHE A 250 26.70 -18.77 -16.40
C PHE A 250 28.07 -18.49 -17.02
N GLU A 251 28.76 -19.54 -17.44
CA GLU A 251 30.11 -19.46 -18.01
C GLU A 251 30.20 -19.95 -19.47
N ASP A 252 29.17 -20.62 -19.98
CA ASP A 252 29.14 -21.08 -21.37
C ASP A 252 28.91 -19.91 -22.35
N ASP A 253 29.54 -20.00 -23.53
CA ASP A 253 29.51 -18.94 -24.56
C ASP A 253 28.08 -18.58 -25.01
N GLU A 254 27.12 -19.50 -24.91
CA GLU A 254 25.71 -19.27 -25.26
C GLU A 254 24.97 -18.33 -24.29
N PHE A 255 25.48 -18.17 -23.07
CA PHE A 255 24.93 -17.27 -22.05
C PHE A 255 25.69 -15.94 -21.95
N VAL A 256 26.57 -15.65 -22.92
CA VAL A 256 27.19 -14.33 -23.03
C VAL A 256 26.13 -13.32 -23.46
N TYR A 257 25.99 -12.24 -22.70
CA TYR A 257 24.97 -11.23 -23.00
C TYR A 257 25.29 -10.47 -24.30
N THR A 258 24.35 -10.52 -25.24
CA THR A 258 24.47 -9.90 -26.58
C THR A 258 23.46 -8.78 -26.85
N GLY A 259 22.58 -8.48 -25.88
CA GLY A 259 21.59 -7.41 -25.99
C GLY A 259 22.16 -5.98 -25.95
N PRO A 260 21.32 -4.94 -25.85
CA PRO A 260 21.75 -3.55 -25.71
C PRO A 260 22.71 -3.33 -24.53
N LEU A 261 23.74 -2.50 -24.70
CA LEU A 261 24.85 -2.33 -23.74
C LEU A 261 25.70 -3.59 -23.50
N ASN A 262 25.75 -4.53 -24.45
CA ASN A 262 26.76 -5.58 -24.43
C ASN A 262 28.21 -5.02 -24.50
N GLN A 263 29.19 -5.89 -24.29
CA GLN A 263 30.61 -5.50 -24.23
C GLN A 263 31.14 -4.80 -25.50
N ASN A 264 30.56 -5.08 -26.67
CA ASN A 264 30.95 -4.52 -27.96
C ASN A 264 30.17 -3.25 -28.35
N ASP A 265 29.22 -2.82 -27.51
CA ASP A 265 28.38 -1.65 -27.79
C ASP A 265 29.19 -0.35 -27.78
N LEU A 266 28.95 0.51 -28.78
CA LEU A 266 29.60 1.81 -28.94
C LEU A 266 29.07 2.87 -27.95
N ALA A 267 27.95 2.60 -27.28
CA ALA A 267 27.43 3.45 -26.21
C ALA A 267 28.38 3.55 -25.00
N TRP A 268 29.29 2.58 -24.84
CA TRP A 268 30.31 2.61 -23.79
C TRP A 268 31.47 3.55 -24.12
N SER A 269 31.63 4.61 -23.32
CA SER A 269 32.84 5.43 -23.34
C SER A 269 34.05 4.70 -22.74
N ASP A 270 35.27 5.10 -23.09
CA ASP A 270 36.50 4.53 -22.51
C ASP A 270 36.52 4.61 -20.98
N LYS A 271 35.98 5.71 -20.42
CA LYS A 271 35.85 5.89 -18.97
C LYS A 271 34.89 4.87 -18.36
N HIS A 272 33.77 4.59 -19.02
CA HIS A 272 32.81 3.59 -18.54
C HIS A 272 33.39 2.17 -18.60
N ARG A 273 34.10 1.85 -19.69
CA ARG A 273 34.75 0.55 -19.87
C ARG A 273 35.71 0.21 -18.73
N ILE A 274 36.51 1.20 -18.30
CA ILE A 274 37.42 1.06 -17.16
C ILE A 274 36.65 1.02 -15.84
N LYS A 275 35.71 1.95 -15.61
CA LYS A 275 35.01 2.10 -14.32
C LYS A 275 34.19 0.85 -13.96
N TYR A 276 33.46 0.31 -14.92
CA TYR A 276 32.50 -0.78 -14.67
C TYR A 276 33.03 -2.16 -15.03
N ASP A 277 34.25 -2.25 -15.59
CA ASP A 277 34.82 -3.49 -16.10
C ASP A 277 33.87 -4.17 -17.10
N VAL A 278 33.54 -3.45 -18.17
CA VAL A 278 32.49 -3.83 -19.14
C VAL A 278 32.77 -5.16 -19.84
N ASN A 279 34.03 -5.59 -19.89
CA ASN A 279 34.44 -6.85 -20.52
C ASN A 279 34.33 -8.05 -19.56
N ASN A 280 33.85 -7.85 -18.32
CA ASN A 280 33.70 -8.92 -17.37
C ASN A 280 32.52 -9.82 -17.77
N PRO A 281 32.76 -11.10 -18.13
CA PRO A 281 31.70 -12.01 -18.58
C PRO A 281 30.68 -12.32 -17.48
N ARG A 282 31.04 -12.09 -16.21
CA ARG A 282 30.16 -12.26 -15.04
C ARG A 282 29.26 -11.04 -14.78
N SER A 283 29.24 -10.06 -15.68
CA SER A 283 28.41 -8.86 -15.57
C SER A 283 27.50 -8.70 -16.78
N ILE A 284 26.22 -8.49 -16.51
CA ILE A 284 25.21 -8.13 -17.51
C ILE A 284 24.80 -6.69 -17.25
N PHE A 285 24.83 -5.84 -18.28
CA PHE A 285 24.42 -4.44 -18.17
C PHE A 285 23.15 -4.23 -18.98
N LEU A 286 22.06 -3.90 -18.30
CA LEU A 286 20.75 -3.69 -18.90
C LEU A 286 20.35 -2.22 -18.80
N PRO A 287 20.05 -1.55 -19.92
CA PRO A 287 19.27 -0.31 -19.88
C PRO A 287 17.94 -0.54 -19.14
N LEU A 288 17.52 0.42 -18.33
CA LEU A 288 16.32 0.27 -17.50
C LEU A 288 15.04 0.06 -18.35
N ASN A 289 14.96 0.66 -19.54
CA ASN A 289 13.83 0.44 -20.46
C ASN A 289 13.72 -1.03 -20.94
N VAL A 290 14.85 -1.72 -21.16
CA VAL A 290 14.90 -3.15 -21.48
C VAL A 290 14.55 -3.96 -20.24
N PHE A 291 15.16 -3.61 -19.10
CA PHE A 291 14.91 -4.26 -17.83
C PHE A 291 13.41 -4.32 -17.48
N LEU A 292 12.70 -3.19 -17.55
CA LEU A 292 11.25 -3.12 -17.25
C LEU A 292 10.40 -4.00 -18.18
N ARG A 293 10.87 -4.26 -19.41
CA ARG A 293 10.18 -5.13 -20.36
C ARG A 293 10.38 -6.61 -20.05
N ILE A 294 11.57 -7.01 -19.60
CA ILE A 294 11.96 -8.43 -19.48
C ILE A 294 11.91 -8.97 -18.04
N VAL A 295 11.85 -8.11 -17.03
CA VAL A 295 11.81 -8.50 -15.62
C VAL A 295 10.37 -8.55 -15.12
N ASN A 296 10.01 -9.62 -14.41
CA ASN A 296 8.71 -9.81 -13.78
C ASN A 296 8.65 -9.08 -12.44
N SER A 297 9.63 -9.35 -11.57
CA SER A 297 9.71 -8.76 -10.22
C SER A 297 11.15 -8.64 -9.73
N MET A 298 11.33 -7.82 -8.71
CA MET A 298 12.59 -7.57 -8.02
C MET A 298 12.42 -7.86 -6.53
N GLN A 299 13.33 -8.63 -5.95
CA GLN A 299 13.33 -8.94 -4.53
C GLN A 299 14.36 -8.05 -3.82
N LEU A 300 13.97 -7.43 -2.70
CA LEU A 300 14.83 -6.56 -1.90
C LEU A 300 14.90 -7.10 -0.46
N CYS A 301 16.04 -7.67 -0.08
CA CYS A 301 16.26 -8.16 1.28
C CYS A 301 16.92 -7.07 2.12
N TYR A 302 16.29 -6.72 3.23
CA TYR A 302 16.88 -5.81 4.21
C TYR A 302 18.18 -6.39 4.79
N ILE A 303 19.19 -5.55 5.02
CA ILE A 303 20.46 -5.96 5.65
C ILE A 303 20.73 -5.18 6.94
N SER A 304 20.82 -3.85 6.86
CA SER A 304 21.30 -3.02 7.98
C SER A 304 20.22 -2.24 8.73
N THR A 305 19.00 -2.14 8.18
CA THR A 305 17.96 -1.23 8.69
C THR A 305 16.86 -1.89 9.51
N VAL A 306 16.86 -3.22 9.63
CA VAL A 306 15.88 -3.96 10.42
C VAL A 306 16.52 -4.41 11.74
N ALA A 307 15.83 -4.18 12.85
CA ALA A 307 16.25 -4.66 14.16
C ALA A 307 16.28 -6.19 14.18
N SER A 308 17.21 -6.76 14.94
CA SER A 308 17.41 -8.21 15.00
C SER A 308 16.22 -8.98 15.59
N ASP A 309 15.33 -8.31 16.32
CA ASP A 309 14.16 -8.90 16.96
C ASP A 309 12.85 -8.53 16.25
N ALA A 310 11.94 -9.50 16.18
CA ALA A 310 10.59 -9.33 15.65
C ALA A 310 9.55 -9.77 16.69
N THR A 311 8.38 -9.13 16.64
CA THR A 311 7.19 -9.56 17.38
C THR A 311 6.44 -10.58 16.53
N TYR A 312 6.10 -11.72 17.12
CA TYR A 312 5.52 -12.86 16.43
C TYR A 312 4.10 -13.16 16.92
N PHE A 313 3.20 -13.48 15.98
CA PHE A 313 1.86 -13.98 16.27
C PHE A 313 1.58 -15.26 15.47
N GLU A 314 1.21 -16.34 16.17
CA GLU A 314 0.72 -17.57 15.54
C GLU A 314 -0.77 -17.46 15.27
N ASP A 315 -1.18 -17.85 14.07
CA ASP A 315 -2.58 -17.89 13.70
C ASP A 315 -2.87 -18.90 12.61
N GLU A 316 -4.15 -19.05 12.32
CA GLU A 316 -4.62 -19.80 11.16
C GLU A 316 -5.83 -19.12 10.52
N TRP A 317 -5.89 -19.16 9.19
CA TRP A 317 -7.14 -18.98 8.47
C TRP A 317 -7.88 -20.31 8.51
N LYS A 318 -9.01 -20.36 9.23
CA LYS A 318 -9.80 -21.58 9.41
C LYS A 318 -11.26 -21.31 9.67
N GLY A 319 -12.15 -22.08 9.04
CA GLY A 319 -13.59 -21.93 9.16
C GLY A 319 -14.01 -20.50 8.83
N GLU A 320 -14.67 -19.82 9.78
CA GLU A 320 -15.12 -18.45 9.57
C GLU A 320 -13.99 -17.42 9.39
N SER A 321 -12.80 -17.72 9.91
CA SER A 321 -11.63 -16.83 9.80
C SER A 321 -10.88 -16.96 8.48
N ALA A 322 -11.24 -17.94 7.63
CA ALA A 322 -10.81 -18.00 6.24
C ALA A 322 -11.64 -17.03 5.38
N GLY A 323 -11.52 -15.73 5.69
CA GLY A 323 -12.43 -14.69 5.24
C GLY A 323 -12.26 -14.27 3.78
N GLY A 324 -11.15 -14.63 3.15
CA GLY A 324 -10.77 -14.17 1.80
C GLY A 324 -10.34 -12.70 1.77
N ASN A 325 -10.16 -12.13 0.58
CA ASN A 325 -9.75 -10.74 0.38
C ASN A 325 -10.91 -9.72 0.59
N PRO A 326 -10.68 -8.39 0.57
CA PRO A 326 -11.70 -7.37 0.86
C PRO A 326 -12.90 -7.29 -0.08
N THR A 327 -12.87 -8.01 -1.20
CA THR A 327 -14.05 -8.13 -2.06
C THR A 327 -15.09 -9.07 -1.43
N SER A 328 -14.73 -9.82 -0.39
CA SER A 328 -15.62 -10.67 0.40
C SER A 328 -16.02 -9.99 1.71
N VAL A 329 -17.31 -10.03 2.07
CA VAL A 329 -17.83 -9.50 3.34
C VAL A 329 -17.20 -10.20 4.55
N SER A 330 -16.82 -11.46 4.39
CA SER A 330 -16.10 -12.25 5.40
C SER A 330 -14.67 -11.79 5.64
N TRP A 331 -14.13 -10.83 4.87
CA TRP A 331 -12.75 -10.35 5.06
C TRP A 331 -12.48 -9.87 6.48
N ARG A 332 -13.43 -9.20 7.12
CA ARG A 332 -13.30 -8.73 8.52
C ARG A 332 -13.26 -9.87 9.56
N LYS A 333 -13.55 -11.10 9.14
CA LYS A 333 -13.45 -12.30 9.99
C LYS A 333 -12.05 -12.92 9.98
N ASN A 334 -11.18 -12.54 9.03
CA ASN A 334 -9.77 -12.91 9.11
C ASN A 334 -9.16 -12.41 10.43
N PRO A 335 -8.08 -13.03 10.93
CA PRO A 335 -7.41 -12.53 12.13
C PRO A 335 -7.04 -11.05 12.03
N LEU A 336 -7.41 -10.27 13.05
CA LEU A 336 -7.22 -8.83 13.11
C LEU A 336 -6.11 -8.47 14.10
N TYR A 337 -5.18 -7.61 13.68
CA TYR A 337 -4.09 -7.12 14.52
C TYR A 337 -4.19 -5.61 14.65
N CYS A 338 -4.32 -5.11 15.88
CA CYS A 338 -4.43 -3.68 16.16
C CYS A 338 -3.04 -3.06 16.33
N PHE A 339 -2.77 -2.04 15.53
CA PHE A 339 -1.57 -1.20 15.59
C PHE A 339 -2.03 0.18 16.06
N ARG A 340 -1.62 0.60 17.25
CA ARG A 340 -1.95 1.91 17.80
C ARG A 340 -0.69 2.75 17.93
N ASN A 341 -0.72 3.93 17.34
CA ASN A 341 0.33 4.92 17.48
C ASN A 341 -0.16 6.06 18.38
N HIS A 342 0.47 6.21 19.54
CA HIS A 342 0.20 7.27 20.49
C HIS A 342 1.08 8.52 20.26
N GLY A 343 2.06 8.42 19.36
CA GLY A 343 2.99 9.48 19.04
C GLY A 343 2.42 10.50 18.05
N THR A 344 3.16 11.59 17.88
CA THR A 344 2.86 12.68 16.94
C THR A 344 3.45 12.45 15.55
N GLU A 345 4.38 11.50 15.41
CA GLU A 345 5.01 11.14 14.15
C GLU A 345 4.52 9.78 13.65
N ALA A 346 4.55 9.61 12.34
CA ALA A 346 4.28 8.32 11.73
C ALA A 346 5.48 7.39 11.88
N VAL A 347 5.23 6.08 12.06
CA VAL A 347 6.28 5.09 12.31
C VAL A 347 6.27 4.01 11.23
N THR A 348 7.44 3.69 10.69
CA THR A 348 7.62 2.64 9.69
C THR A 348 7.90 1.27 10.35
N LEU A 349 7.29 0.21 9.82
CA LEU A 349 7.48 -1.18 10.24
C LEU A 349 7.63 -2.08 9.03
N SER A 350 8.33 -3.20 9.17
CA SER A 350 8.28 -4.28 8.18
C SER A 350 7.45 -5.43 8.73
N VAL A 351 6.47 -5.90 7.97
CA VAL A 351 5.58 -6.98 8.38
C VAL A 351 5.62 -8.11 7.37
N VAL A 352 5.73 -9.34 7.86
CA VAL A 352 5.84 -10.54 7.05
C VAL A 352 4.78 -11.54 7.47
N VAL A 353 3.98 -11.99 6.51
CA VAL A 353 3.14 -13.19 6.68
C VAL A 353 3.97 -14.38 6.21
N LYS A 354 4.26 -15.32 7.13
CA LYS A 354 5.05 -16.53 6.85
C LYS A 354 4.14 -17.75 6.86
N GLN A 355 4.19 -18.55 5.81
CA GLN A 355 3.52 -19.84 5.74
C GLN A 355 4.47 -20.95 6.22
N ASP A 356 3.91 -22.10 6.61
CA ASP A 356 4.72 -23.25 6.99
C ASP A 356 5.66 -23.66 5.85
N ASP A 357 6.95 -23.80 6.15
CA ASP A 357 7.94 -24.30 5.20
C ASP A 357 7.62 -25.76 4.81
N GLN A 358 7.28 -25.96 3.54
CA GLN A 358 6.93 -27.26 2.97
C GLN A 358 8.14 -27.96 2.34
N ARG A 359 9.21 -27.21 2.01
CA ARG A 359 10.29 -27.68 1.14
C ARG A 359 11.05 -28.84 1.76
N HIS A 360 11.44 -28.74 3.04
CA HIS A 360 12.18 -29.82 3.72
C HIS A 360 11.39 -31.14 3.89
N ARG A 361 10.08 -31.15 3.61
CA ARG A 361 9.19 -32.32 3.71
C ARG A 361 8.76 -32.88 2.36
N LYS A 362 9.11 -32.20 1.27
CA LYS A 362 8.65 -32.49 -0.09
C LYS A 362 9.16 -33.86 -0.55
N GLY A 363 8.36 -34.60 -1.30
CA GLY A 363 8.87 -35.71 -2.13
C GLY A 363 9.65 -35.19 -3.36
N PRO A 364 10.44 -36.03 -4.05
CA PRO A 364 11.23 -35.60 -5.22
C PRO A 364 10.44 -34.98 -6.38
N LYS A 365 9.12 -35.22 -6.46
CA LYS A 365 8.24 -34.76 -7.56
C LYS A 365 7.08 -33.87 -7.12
N GLU A 366 6.96 -33.58 -5.84
CA GLU A 366 5.90 -32.70 -5.36
C GLU A 366 6.32 -31.24 -5.63
N GLU A 367 5.40 -30.29 -5.65
CA GLU A 367 5.73 -28.87 -5.71
C GLU A 367 5.27 -28.21 -4.41
N THR A 368 5.87 -27.08 -4.05
CA THR A 368 5.38 -26.31 -2.90
C THR A 368 4.05 -25.66 -3.26
N THR A 369 3.07 -25.77 -2.37
CA THR A 369 1.72 -25.23 -2.59
C THR A 369 1.41 -24.20 -1.52
N TYR A 370 2.03 -23.03 -1.63
CA TYR A 370 1.74 -21.90 -0.75
C TYR A 370 0.42 -21.26 -1.15
N LYS A 371 -0.40 -20.91 -0.15
CA LYS A 371 -1.63 -20.16 -0.38
C LYS A 371 -1.27 -18.77 -0.89
N GLN A 372 -2.02 -18.27 -1.87
CA GLN A 372 -1.88 -16.90 -2.30
C GLN A 372 -2.41 -15.99 -1.19
N CYS A 373 -1.52 -15.29 -0.48
CA CYS A 373 -1.89 -14.46 0.67
C CYS A 373 -1.25 -13.08 0.62
N GLY A 374 -1.84 -12.16 1.38
CA GLY A 374 -1.39 -10.79 1.53
C GLY A 374 -1.89 -10.18 2.83
N MET A 375 -1.74 -8.87 2.96
CA MET A 375 -2.18 -8.10 4.11
C MET A 375 -2.68 -6.72 3.69
N ILE A 376 -3.61 -6.19 4.46
CA ILE A 376 -4.13 -4.84 4.30
C ILE A 376 -4.10 -4.14 5.65
N LEU A 377 -3.63 -2.90 5.65
CA LEU A 377 -3.68 -2.02 6.81
C LEU A 377 -4.83 -1.04 6.62
N SER A 378 -5.79 -1.06 7.55
CA SER A 378 -6.95 -0.17 7.52
C SER A 378 -6.97 0.73 8.76
N GLN A 379 -7.04 2.04 8.57
CA GLN A 379 -7.14 3.04 9.64
C GLN A 379 -8.59 3.25 10.05
N CYS A 380 -8.86 3.27 11.36
CA CYS A 380 -10.15 3.67 11.90
C CYS A 380 -10.42 5.15 11.61
N THR A 381 -11.63 5.49 11.14
CA THR A 381 -11.99 6.86 10.75
C THR A 381 -12.63 7.66 11.90
N TYR A 382 -12.85 7.06 13.07
CA TYR A 382 -13.41 7.77 14.22
C TYR A 382 -12.31 8.50 15.01
N HIS A 383 -12.59 9.73 15.45
CA HIS A 383 -11.70 10.51 16.32
C HIS A 383 -11.39 9.82 17.65
N TYR A 384 -12.36 9.10 18.21
CA TYR A 384 -12.21 8.33 19.44
C TYR A 384 -12.37 6.84 19.13
N PRO A 385 -11.30 6.17 18.69
CA PRO A 385 -11.40 4.83 18.14
C PRO A 385 -11.57 3.77 19.23
N ILE A 386 -12.71 3.07 19.18
CA ILE A 386 -13.02 1.89 20.01
C ILE A 386 -12.63 0.63 19.21
N PRO A 387 -11.81 -0.29 19.78
CA PRO A 387 -11.46 -1.54 19.12
C PRO A 387 -12.68 -2.40 18.76
N THR A 388 -12.76 -2.92 17.53
CA THR A 388 -13.93 -3.67 17.04
C THR A 388 -13.58 -4.77 16.04
N PHE A 389 -14.38 -5.85 16.03
CA PHE A 389 -14.36 -6.87 14.98
C PHE A 389 -15.17 -6.45 13.74
N TRP A 390 -15.94 -5.37 13.81
CA TRP A 390 -16.76 -4.84 12.71
C TRP A 390 -16.00 -3.77 11.94
N VAL A 391 -14.86 -4.19 11.37
CA VAL A 391 -14.07 -3.41 10.42
C VAL A 391 -14.80 -3.39 9.09
N THR A 392 -15.49 -2.30 8.79
CA THR A 392 -16.34 -2.13 7.59
C THR A 392 -15.87 -0.95 6.74
N ALA A 393 -16.24 -0.91 5.46
CA ALA A 393 -15.78 0.11 4.53
C ALA A 393 -16.23 1.55 4.89
N ASN A 394 -17.27 1.70 5.72
CA ASN A 394 -17.77 3.00 6.16
C ASN A 394 -17.07 3.57 7.42
N ASN A 395 -16.34 2.74 8.18
CA ASN A 395 -15.68 3.16 9.43
C ASN A 395 -14.17 2.90 9.45
N HIS A 396 -13.63 2.25 8.41
CA HIS A 396 -12.20 2.06 8.25
C HIS A 396 -11.77 2.33 6.80
N LYS A 397 -10.66 3.06 6.65
CA LYS A 397 -10.04 3.39 5.36
C LYS A 397 -8.78 2.55 5.15
N PRO A 398 -8.69 1.74 4.08
CA PRO A 398 -7.43 1.10 3.72
C PRO A 398 -6.35 2.14 3.43
N ILE A 399 -5.23 2.05 4.12
CA ILE A 399 -4.06 2.94 3.96
C ILE A 399 -2.83 2.19 3.42
N HIS A 400 -2.82 0.85 3.47
CA HIS A 400 -1.82 0.01 2.80
C HIS A 400 -2.49 -1.24 2.22
N LYS A 401 -2.06 -1.65 1.02
CA LYS A 401 -2.50 -2.90 0.39
C LYS A 401 -1.29 -3.63 -0.15
N SER A 402 -1.06 -4.85 0.33
CA SER A 402 -0.01 -5.68 -0.24
C SER A 402 -0.44 -6.33 -1.55
N LEU A 403 0.54 -6.81 -2.30
CA LEU A 403 0.30 -7.89 -3.26
C LEU A 403 -0.11 -9.17 -2.55
N PHE A 404 -0.89 -9.98 -3.26
CA PHE A 404 -1.25 -11.32 -2.84
C PHE A 404 -0.38 -12.31 -3.62
N LEU A 405 0.57 -12.94 -2.93
CA LEU A 405 1.61 -13.78 -3.53
C LEU A 405 1.49 -15.21 -2.99
N ASN A 406 1.78 -16.19 -3.83
CA ASN A 406 1.91 -17.60 -3.51
C ASN A 406 3.35 -17.94 -3.07
N SER A 407 3.90 -17.13 -2.17
CA SER A 407 5.25 -17.26 -1.65
C SER A 407 5.23 -17.74 -0.19
N ARG A 408 6.30 -18.41 0.24
CA ARG A 408 6.49 -18.84 1.64
C ARG A 408 6.42 -17.64 2.60
N GLU A 409 7.08 -16.54 2.24
CA GLU A 409 6.99 -15.26 2.94
C GLU A 409 6.36 -14.17 2.05
N VAL A 410 5.51 -13.32 2.63
CA VAL A 410 5.01 -12.10 1.99
C VAL A 410 5.32 -10.90 2.87
N ALA A 411 6.40 -10.19 2.54
CA ALA A 411 6.89 -9.03 3.30
C ALA A 411 6.39 -7.70 2.73
N ASN A 412 6.08 -6.76 3.61
CA ASN A 412 5.66 -5.40 3.28
C ASN A 412 6.32 -4.40 4.22
N THR A 413 6.56 -3.20 3.71
CA THR A 413 6.89 -2.03 4.53
C THR A 413 5.63 -1.20 4.69
N ILE A 414 5.20 -1.00 5.93
CA ILE A 414 3.97 -0.27 6.27
C ILE A 414 4.31 0.95 7.12
N LYS A 415 3.50 1.99 7.02
CA LYS A 415 3.62 3.22 7.81
C LYS A 415 2.37 3.42 8.65
N ILE A 416 2.54 3.49 9.98
CA ILE A 416 1.44 3.72 10.91
C ILE A 416 1.33 5.24 11.15
N PRO A 417 0.22 5.89 10.77
CA PRO A 417 0.04 7.32 10.98
C PRO A 417 0.09 7.73 12.46
N PRO A 418 0.39 8.99 12.78
CA PRO A 418 0.34 9.49 14.16
C PRO A 418 -1.07 9.43 14.73
N GLN A 419 -1.18 9.25 16.04
CA GLN A 419 -2.46 9.26 16.78
C GLN A 419 -3.56 8.35 16.20
N ALA A 420 -3.16 7.27 15.50
CA ALA A 420 -4.08 6.41 14.77
C ALA A 420 -4.25 5.03 15.41
N LEU A 421 -5.45 4.47 15.29
CA LEU A 421 -5.71 3.05 15.44
C LEU A 421 -5.87 2.42 14.05
N CYS A 422 -4.99 1.48 13.73
CA CYS A 422 -5.02 0.73 12.49
C CYS A 422 -5.22 -0.76 12.75
N TYR A 423 -5.79 -1.46 11.76
CA TYR A 423 -5.99 -2.89 11.76
C TYR A 423 -5.20 -3.48 10.59
N LEU A 424 -4.21 -4.30 10.91
CA LEU A 424 -3.56 -5.14 9.93
C LEU A 424 -4.31 -6.45 9.82
N VAL A 425 -4.72 -6.80 8.61
CA VAL A 425 -5.53 -7.98 8.33
C VAL A 425 -4.82 -8.84 7.29
N PRO A 426 -4.04 -9.85 7.71
CA PRO A 426 -3.53 -10.87 6.81
C PRO A 426 -4.67 -11.77 6.33
N SER A 427 -4.74 -12.03 5.02
CA SER A 427 -5.79 -12.87 4.43
C SER A 427 -5.28 -13.68 3.24
N CYS A 428 -5.91 -14.81 2.97
CA CYS A 428 -5.80 -15.47 1.67
C CYS A 428 -6.55 -14.65 0.59
N MET A 429 -6.17 -14.86 -0.67
CA MET A 429 -6.84 -14.24 -1.82
C MET A 429 -8.29 -14.70 -1.91
N HIS A 430 -8.54 -16.01 -1.75
CA HIS A 430 -9.87 -16.60 -1.86
C HIS A 430 -10.48 -16.91 -0.50
N LYS A 431 -11.80 -16.79 -0.42
CA LYS A 431 -12.59 -17.16 0.76
C LYS A 431 -12.59 -18.68 0.94
N GLY A 432 -12.46 -19.14 2.18
CA GLY A 432 -12.43 -20.56 2.54
C GLY A 432 -11.06 -21.23 2.35
N ASP A 433 -10.05 -20.53 1.85
CA ASP A 433 -8.68 -21.04 1.87
C ASP A 433 -8.18 -21.11 3.31
N GLU A 434 -7.88 -22.33 3.76
CA GLU A 434 -7.35 -22.57 5.11
C GLU A 434 -5.85 -22.81 5.07
N ALA A 435 -5.12 -22.16 5.98
CA ALA A 435 -3.70 -22.40 6.23
C ALA A 435 -3.29 -21.77 7.57
N LYS A 436 -2.26 -22.37 8.19
CA LYS A 436 -1.54 -21.76 9.31
C LYS A 436 -0.58 -20.70 8.80
N PHE A 437 -0.40 -19.65 9.57
CA PHE A 437 0.60 -18.64 9.29
C PHE A 437 1.22 -18.08 10.57
N LEU A 438 2.40 -17.50 10.40
CA LEU A 438 3.11 -16.74 11.40
C LEU A 438 3.22 -15.30 10.91
N LEU A 439 2.60 -14.38 11.63
CA LEU A 439 2.80 -12.94 11.40
C LEU A 439 4.04 -12.49 12.18
N ALA A 440 5.02 -11.92 11.47
CA ALA A 440 6.22 -11.35 12.06
C ALA A 440 6.26 -9.83 11.81
N VAL A 441 6.39 -9.05 12.88
CA VAL A 441 6.48 -7.59 12.84
C VAL A 441 7.87 -7.16 13.27
N TYR A 442 8.64 -6.67 12.31
CA TYR A 442 10.01 -6.21 12.46
C TYR A 442 10.05 -4.69 12.63
N ARG A 443 10.87 -4.24 13.59
CA ARG A 443 11.16 -2.84 13.83
C ARG A 443 12.32 -2.39 12.93
N MET A 444 12.26 -1.16 12.46
CA MET A 444 13.34 -0.48 11.74
C MET A 444 14.32 0.14 12.76
N ALA A 445 15.62 0.02 12.53
CA ALA A 445 16.65 0.38 13.51
C ALA A 445 16.67 1.87 13.90
N HIS A 446 16.10 2.76 13.09
CA HIS A 446 16.17 4.22 13.25
C HIS A 446 14.84 4.87 13.67
N GLU A 447 13.82 4.07 13.96
CA GLU A 447 12.48 4.54 14.32
C GLU A 447 12.25 4.42 15.83
N ASP A 448 11.46 5.34 16.41
CA ASP A 448 11.06 5.26 17.82
C ASP A 448 9.71 4.53 17.96
N TYR A 449 9.74 3.40 18.67
CA TYR A 449 8.58 2.55 18.93
C TYR A 449 7.98 2.73 20.31
N SER A 450 8.49 3.67 21.13
CA SER A 450 8.05 3.89 22.51
C SER A 450 6.54 4.13 22.63
N ASN A 451 5.95 4.74 21.59
CA ASN A 451 4.53 5.07 21.52
C ASN A 451 3.69 4.11 20.65
N ILE A 452 4.28 2.98 20.21
CA ILE A 452 3.60 2.00 19.37
C ILE A 452 3.15 0.80 20.20
N THR A 453 1.86 0.48 20.13
CA THR A 453 1.28 -0.73 20.72
C THR A 453 0.73 -1.64 19.62
N ILE A 454 1.07 -2.93 19.67
CA ILE A 454 0.67 -3.93 18.67
C ILE A 454 0.13 -5.16 19.37
N ASN A 455 -1.13 -5.51 19.12
CA ASN A 455 -1.78 -6.68 19.73
C ASN A 455 -2.72 -7.38 18.74
N LYS A 456 -2.87 -8.70 18.86
CA LYS A 456 -3.95 -9.43 18.18
C LYS A 456 -5.29 -9.12 18.87
N LEU A 457 -6.32 -8.86 18.09
CA LEU A 457 -7.68 -8.68 18.60
C LEU A 457 -8.27 -10.06 18.96
N THR A 458 -8.33 -10.38 20.26
CA THR A 458 -8.81 -11.69 20.76
C THR A 458 -9.99 -11.60 21.72
N GLY A 459 -10.37 -10.39 22.13
CA GLY A 459 -11.54 -10.10 22.94
C GLY A 459 -11.67 -8.58 23.05
N THR A 460 -12.80 -8.04 22.59
CA THR A 460 -13.16 -6.66 22.93
C THR A 460 -13.88 -6.68 24.29
N GLU A 461 -14.01 -5.54 24.95
CA GLU A 461 -14.82 -5.41 26.18
C GLU A 461 -16.34 -5.55 25.93
N MET A 462 -16.74 -6.28 24.87
CA MET A 462 -18.09 -6.37 24.32
C MET A 462 -18.65 -7.79 24.45
N ASP A 463 -19.94 -7.89 24.78
CA ASP A 463 -20.66 -9.16 24.93
C ASP A 463 -21.20 -9.67 23.59
N TRP A 464 -20.33 -10.33 22.82
CA TRP A 464 -20.70 -10.94 21.54
C TRP A 464 -21.62 -12.16 21.67
N GLU A 465 -21.79 -12.72 22.87
CA GLU A 465 -22.60 -13.92 23.12
C GLU A 465 -24.09 -13.56 23.29
N SER A 466 -24.38 -12.34 23.75
CA SER A 466 -25.76 -11.86 23.99
C SER A 466 -26.17 -10.67 23.10
N PRO A 467 -26.07 -10.74 21.76
CA PRO A 467 -26.46 -9.63 20.90
C PRO A 467 -27.97 -9.42 20.88
N ALA A 468 -28.41 -8.16 20.78
CA ALA A 468 -29.77 -7.84 20.36
C ALA A 468 -29.86 -7.82 18.83
N THR A 469 -30.90 -8.42 18.26
CA THR A 469 -31.08 -8.48 16.80
C THR A 469 -32.40 -7.89 16.34
N GLY A 470 -32.36 -7.20 15.20
CA GLY A 470 -33.52 -6.73 14.46
C GLY A 470 -33.50 -7.23 13.03
N GLU A 471 -34.67 -7.47 12.45
CA GLU A 471 -34.83 -7.70 11.02
C GLU A 471 -35.72 -6.59 10.47
N VAL A 472 -35.33 -6.07 9.31
CA VAL A 472 -36.08 -5.06 8.56
C VAL A 472 -36.20 -5.52 7.12
N GLN A 473 -37.30 -5.15 6.48
CA GLN A 473 -37.53 -5.40 5.08
C GLN A 473 -37.95 -4.09 4.43
N LEU A 474 -37.04 -3.53 3.63
CA LEU A 474 -37.24 -2.27 2.95
C LEU A 474 -37.52 -2.48 1.46
N GLN A 475 -38.07 -1.46 0.83
CA GLN A 475 -38.12 -1.24 -0.61
C GLN A 475 -37.52 0.14 -0.95
N MET A 476 -37.41 0.47 -2.23
CA MET A 476 -36.91 1.78 -2.65
C MET A 476 -37.68 2.92 -1.97
N GLN A 477 -36.95 3.95 -1.52
CA GLN A 477 -37.47 5.13 -0.82
C GLN A 477 -38.27 4.82 0.46
N THR A 478 -38.08 3.63 1.04
CA THR A 478 -38.68 3.30 2.34
C THR A 478 -37.65 3.39 3.46
N LYS A 479 -38.16 3.46 4.68
CA LYS A 479 -37.38 3.45 5.91
C LYS A 479 -38.08 2.62 6.98
N ASP A 480 -37.29 2.10 7.91
CA ASP A 480 -37.75 1.30 9.03
C ASP A 480 -36.97 1.69 10.29
N ARG A 481 -37.51 1.33 11.45
CA ARG A 481 -37.03 1.75 12.76
C ARG A 481 -36.82 0.54 13.68
N VAL A 482 -35.63 0.45 14.27
CA VAL A 482 -35.29 -0.57 15.27
C VAL A 482 -34.91 0.11 16.58
N ASP A 483 -35.69 -0.14 17.62
CA ASP A 483 -35.42 0.40 18.96
C ASP A 483 -34.78 -0.64 19.87
N PHE A 484 -33.87 -0.18 20.71
CA PHE A 484 -33.21 -0.98 21.72
C PHE A 484 -33.05 -0.20 23.03
N TYR A 485 -32.78 -0.91 24.10
CA TYR A 485 -32.54 -0.34 25.42
C TYR A 485 -31.20 -0.86 25.95
N VAL A 486 -30.46 0.04 26.59
CA VAL A 486 -29.27 -0.27 27.40
C VAL A 486 -29.51 0.16 28.85
N ASP A 487 -29.08 -0.66 29.79
CA ASP A 487 -29.28 -0.49 31.23
C ASP A 487 -28.27 0.45 31.90
N GLU A 488 -27.14 0.74 31.26
CA GLU A 488 -26.14 1.68 31.73
C GLU A 488 -25.36 2.35 30.58
N ALA A 489 -24.42 3.22 30.92
CA ALA A 489 -23.53 3.83 29.94
C ALA A 489 -22.56 2.78 29.37
N THR A 490 -22.57 2.57 28.06
CA THR A 490 -21.88 1.45 27.41
C THR A 490 -21.33 1.84 26.04
N ASP A 491 -20.30 1.15 25.57
CA ASP A 491 -19.99 1.16 24.15
C ASP A 491 -21.02 0.28 23.44
N VAL A 492 -21.39 0.65 22.21
CA VAL A 492 -22.22 -0.15 21.33
C VAL A 492 -21.57 -0.33 19.99
N HIS A 493 -21.58 -1.57 19.53
CA HIS A 493 -21.26 -1.92 18.15
C HIS A 493 -22.58 -2.29 17.49
N ILE A 494 -22.89 -1.68 16.35
CA ILE A 494 -24.11 -1.93 15.57
C ILE A 494 -23.71 -2.32 14.15
N LEU A 495 -24.16 -3.46 13.66
CA LEU A 495 -23.93 -3.94 12.28
C LEU A 495 -25.26 -4.05 11.56
N LEU A 496 -25.36 -3.42 10.39
CA LEU A 496 -26.41 -3.67 9.42
C LEU A 496 -25.83 -4.57 8.31
N HIS A 497 -26.49 -5.70 8.06
CA HIS A 497 -26.12 -6.67 7.04
C HIS A 497 -27.28 -6.88 6.07
N GLN A 498 -27.09 -6.58 4.78
CA GLN A 498 -28.05 -6.90 3.73
C GLN A 498 -28.07 -8.41 3.46
N THR A 499 -29.19 -9.06 3.76
CA THR A 499 -29.34 -10.52 3.64
C THR A 499 -29.76 -10.95 2.25
N LYS A 500 -30.17 -10.00 1.39
CA LYS A 500 -30.46 -10.26 -0.02
C LYS A 500 -29.25 -10.93 -0.70
N PRO A 501 -29.42 -12.08 -1.37
CA PRO A 501 -28.33 -12.73 -2.09
C PRO A 501 -27.82 -11.87 -3.24
N TYR A 502 -26.52 -11.58 -3.24
CA TYR A 502 -25.85 -10.87 -4.33
C TYR A 502 -24.38 -11.29 -4.40
N VAL A 503 -23.84 -11.41 -5.62
CA VAL A 503 -22.42 -11.59 -5.92
C VAL A 503 -22.10 -10.72 -7.14
N SER A 504 -21.00 -9.97 -7.06
CA SER A 504 -20.54 -9.10 -8.14
C SER A 504 -20.06 -9.90 -9.35
N LYS A 505 -19.88 -9.23 -10.50
CA LYS A 505 -19.30 -9.85 -11.69
C LYS A 505 -17.89 -10.40 -11.48
N SER A 506 -17.14 -9.85 -10.52
CA SER A 506 -15.80 -10.29 -10.16
C SER A 506 -15.79 -11.36 -9.06
N GLY A 507 -16.96 -11.86 -8.64
CA GLY A 507 -17.10 -12.92 -7.63
C GLY A 507 -17.11 -12.44 -6.17
N GLY A 508 -16.98 -11.14 -5.92
CA GLY A 508 -17.01 -10.55 -4.58
C GLY A 508 -18.44 -10.34 -4.05
N ASP A 509 -18.61 -10.38 -2.73
CA ASP A 509 -19.90 -10.23 -2.05
C ASP A 509 -19.92 -9.11 -0.99
N ALA A 510 -18.88 -8.27 -0.92
CA ALA A 510 -18.80 -7.12 -0.01
C ALA A 510 -19.72 -5.94 -0.39
N MET A 511 -20.15 -5.88 -1.65
CA MET A 511 -21.05 -4.85 -2.19
C MET A 511 -22.36 -5.50 -2.64
N THR A 512 -23.45 -4.73 -2.69
CA THR A 512 -24.74 -5.14 -3.27
C THR A 512 -25.20 -4.16 -4.37
N GLU A 513 -26.39 -4.38 -4.93
CA GLU A 513 -27.05 -3.44 -5.86
C GLU A 513 -27.89 -2.37 -5.13
N ASP A 514 -28.21 -2.61 -3.86
CA ASP A 514 -29.13 -1.81 -3.05
C ASP A 514 -28.36 -0.91 -2.08
N TYR A 515 -28.77 0.35 -1.97
CA TYR A 515 -28.16 1.36 -1.13
C TYR A 515 -28.95 1.49 0.17
N MET A 516 -28.28 1.28 1.31
CA MET A 516 -28.88 1.46 2.62
C MET A 516 -28.10 2.46 3.47
N GLY A 517 -28.81 3.17 4.35
CA GLY A 517 -28.24 4.04 5.37
C GLY A 517 -28.65 3.57 6.76
N MET A 518 -27.79 3.80 7.76
CA MET A 518 -28.05 3.50 9.18
C MET A 518 -27.69 4.70 10.06
N TYR A 519 -28.63 5.12 10.91
CA TYR A 519 -28.50 6.31 11.75
C TYR A 519 -29.01 6.01 13.16
N LEU A 520 -28.21 6.36 14.17
CA LEU A 520 -28.46 6.12 15.58
C LEU A 520 -28.96 7.40 16.25
N TYR A 521 -30.04 7.28 17.03
CA TYR A 521 -30.70 8.36 17.73
C TYR A 521 -30.83 8.05 19.23
N ASP A 522 -30.76 9.09 20.05
CA ASP A 522 -31.00 9.01 21.49
C ASP A 522 -32.50 9.03 21.86
N ASP A 523 -32.80 8.99 23.16
CA ASP A 523 -34.14 9.05 23.73
C ASP A 523 -34.85 10.40 23.53
N THR A 524 -34.15 11.39 22.97
CA THR A 524 -34.70 12.71 22.58
C THR A 524 -34.84 12.86 21.07
N ASP A 525 -34.77 11.74 20.32
CA ASP A 525 -34.80 11.70 18.86
C ASP A 525 -33.71 12.57 18.19
N ARG A 526 -32.59 12.81 18.89
CA ARG A 526 -31.41 13.46 18.32
C ARG A 526 -30.48 12.42 17.72
N LYS A 527 -30.06 12.63 16.47
CA LYS A 527 -29.03 11.81 15.82
C LYS A 527 -27.70 11.95 16.57
N VAL A 528 -27.17 10.84 17.06
CA VAL A 528 -25.89 10.78 17.80
C VAL A 528 -24.78 10.11 16.99
N ALA A 529 -25.11 9.21 16.06
CA ALA A 529 -24.16 8.59 15.16
C ALA A 529 -24.85 8.10 13.88
N GLY A 530 -24.08 7.69 12.88
CA GLY A 530 -24.62 7.11 11.66
C GLY A 530 -23.64 7.18 10.50
N VAL A 531 -24.06 6.66 9.36
CA VAL A 531 -23.31 6.82 8.11
C VAL A 531 -23.45 8.26 7.58
N HIS A 532 -22.47 8.69 6.79
CA HIS A 532 -22.54 9.99 6.13
C HIS A 532 -23.56 9.99 4.97
N ALA A 533 -23.61 8.89 4.22
CA ALA A 533 -24.57 8.67 3.14
C ALA A 533 -24.94 7.19 3.06
N ALA A 534 -26.09 6.89 2.45
CA ALA A 534 -26.44 5.52 2.11
C ALA A 534 -25.43 4.95 1.10
N THR A 535 -25.04 3.69 1.29
CA THR A 535 -24.05 3.01 0.45
C THR A 535 -24.56 1.64 0.06
N ASN A 536 -24.02 1.09 -1.02
CA ASN A 536 -24.25 -0.29 -1.41
C ASN A 536 -23.24 -1.26 -0.79
N PHE A 537 -22.66 -0.91 0.37
CA PHE A 537 -21.90 -1.87 1.16
C PHE A 537 -22.88 -2.92 1.72
N ARG A 538 -22.53 -4.20 1.56
CA ARG A 538 -23.36 -5.29 2.09
C ARG A 538 -23.44 -5.25 3.61
N GLU A 539 -22.34 -4.83 4.24
CA GLU A 539 -22.26 -4.57 5.66
C GLU A 539 -21.80 -3.15 5.93
N MET A 540 -22.47 -2.49 6.88
CA MET A 540 -22.03 -1.22 7.46
C MET A 540 -22.16 -1.30 8.97
N SER A 541 -21.27 -0.61 9.68
CA SER A 541 -21.33 -0.59 11.14
C SER A 541 -21.20 0.80 11.75
N VAL A 542 -21.82 0.98 12.91
CA VAL A 542 -21.73 2.17 13.75
C VAL A 542 -21.15 1.75 15.09
N ILE A 543 -20.06 2.40 15.49
CA ILE A 543 -19.36 2.19 16.76
C ILE A 543 -19.48 3.47 17.57
N HIS A 544 -20.06 3.41 18.77
CA HIS A 544 -20.35 4.62 19.55
C HIS A 544 -20.42 4.38 21.05
N ARG A 545 -20.09 5.40 21.85
CA ARG A 545 -20.32 5.41 23.31
C ARG A 545 -21.70 5.96 23.62
N LEU A 546 -22.55 5.18 24.27
CA LEU A 546 -23.81 5.63 24.85
C LEU A 546 -23.57 6.18 26.26
N PRO A 547 -23.91 7.45 26.55
CA PRO A 547 -23.49 8.10 27.79
C PRO A 547 -24.31 7.69 29.03
N ARG A 548 -25.45 7.01 28.86
CA ARG A 548 -26.37 6.66 29.95
C ARG A 548 -27.26 5.48 29.60
N SER A 549 -27.87 4.91 30.63
CA SER A 549 -29.00 4.01 30.50
C SER A 549 -30.15 4.69 29.75
N GLY A 550 -30.79 4.00 28.83
CA GLY A 550 -31.91 4.59 28.11
C GLY A 550 -32.32 3.81 26.87
N ARG A 551 -33.34 4.35 26.23
CA ARG A 551 -33.85 3.88 24.95
C ARG A 551 -33.12 4.60 23.82
N TYR A 552 -32.76 3.84 22.80
CA TYR A 552 -32.12 4.36 21.59
C TYR A 552 -32.83 3.79 20.38
N ALA A 553 -32.79 4.52 19.27
CA ALA A 553 -33.46 4.15 18.03
C ALA A 553 -32.49 4.14 16.86
N ILE A 554 -32.66 3.19 15.95
CA ILE A 554 -31.90 3.08 14.71
C ILE A 554 -32.88 3.32 13.57
N SER A 555 -32.66 4.39 12.81
CA SER A 555 -33.34 4.63 11.54
C SER A 555 -32.54 3.99 10.41
N ILE A 556 -33.22 3.18 9.60
CA ILE A 556 -32.62 2.46 8.47
C ILE A 556 -33.36 2.89 7.21
N THR A 557 -32.63 3.39 6.23
CA THR A 557 -33.20 3.93 4.99
C THR A 557 -32.73 3.12 3.79
N CYS A 558 -33.57 3.00 2.76
CA CYS A 558 -33.22 2.40 1.48
C CYS A 558 -33.55 3.36 0.33
N PRO A 559 -32.76 4.43 0.13
CA PRO A 559 -33.06 5.42 -0.90
C PRO A 559 -33.07 4.84 -2.32
N ARG A 560 -32.27 3.80 -2.57
CA ARG A 560 -32.21 3.11 -3.86
C ARG A 560 -32.14 1.60 -3.62
N GLY A 561 -33.08 0.85 -4.17
CA GLY A 561 -33.10 -0.61 -4.06
C GLY A 561 -34.04 -1.23 -5.08
N LYS A 562 -33.89 -2.54 -5.33
CA LYS A 562 -34.67 -3.29 -6.30
C LYS A 562 -35.47 -4.39 -5.62
N GLY A 563 -36.80 -4.23 -5.60
CA GLY A 563 -37.69 -5.16 -4.91
C GLY A 563 -37.48 -5.11 -3.40
N ASP A 564 -37.65 -6.25 -2.74
CA ASP A 564 -37.41 -6.37 -1.31
C ASP A 564 -35.91 -6.38 -0.99
N VAL A 565 -35.53 -5.51 -0.06
CA VAL A 565 -34.17 -5.34 0.47
C VAL A 565 -34.19 -5.73 1.96
N PRO A 566 -34.13 -7.04 2.27
CA PRO A 566 -34.08 -7.51 3.64
C PRO A 566 -32.70 -7.24 4.25
N ALA A 567 -32.69 -6.79 5.50
CA ALA A 567 -31.46 -6.57 6.26
C ALA A 567 -31.61 -6.99 7.73
N LYS A 568 -30.50 -7.42 8.31
CA LYS A 568 -30.38 -7.78 9.72
C LYS A 568 -29.55 -6.75 10.44
N VAL A 569 -30.07 -6.24 11.55
CA VAL A 569 -29.36 -5.41 12.52
C VAL A 569 -28.88 -6.29 13.66
N THR A 570 -27.61 -6.19 14.02
CA THR A 570 -27.04 -6.82 15.20
C THR A 570 -26.42 -5.75 16.08
N ILE A 571 -26.77 -5.75 17.37
CA ILE A 571 -26.33 -4.77 18.36
C ILE A 571 -25.65 -5.51 19.49
N VAL A 572 -24.45 -5.06 19.83
CA VAL A 572 -23.64 -5.60 20.92
C VAL A 572 -23.25 -4.46 21.84
N SER A 573 -23.38 -4.66 23.14
CA SER A 573 -22.94 -3.73 24.20
C SER A 573 -21.70 -4.25 24.93
N SER A 574 -21.12 -3.43 25.80
CA SER A 574 -20.04 -3.84 26.70
C SER A 574 -20.52 -4.89 27.70
N PHE A 575 -19.64 -5.76 28.22
CA PHE A 575 -20.00 -6.83 29.17
C PHE A 575 -20.76 -6.39 30.43
N GLY A 576 -20.63 -5.12 30.84
CA GLY A 576 -21.38 -4.56 31.96
C GLY A 576 -22.86 -4.27 31.66
N SER A 577 -23.19 -4.05 30.39
CA SER A 577 -24.51 -3.56 29.98
C SER A 577 -25.30 -4.60 29.20
N GLN A 578 -26.57 -4.81 29.57
CA GLN A 578 -27.49 -5.65 28.82
C GLN A 578 -28.21 -4.86 27.73
N VAL A 579 -27.93 -5.19 26.48
CA VAL A 579 -28.69 -4.68 25.33
C VAL A 579 -29.89 -5.57 25.03
N ARG A 580 -31.06 -4.97 24.78
CA ARG A 580 -32.26 -5.70 24.34
C ARG A 580 -33.09 -4.90 23.36
N ARG A 581 -33.71 -5.60 22.39
CA ARG A 581 -34.70 -4.99 21.50
C ARG A 581 -35.95 -4.61 22.28
N VAL A 582 -36.53 -3.46 21.96
CA VAL A 582 -37.80 -2.99 22.55
C VAL A 582 -38.77 -2.56 21.45
N THR A 583 -40.07 -2.66 21.71
CA THR A 583 -41.12 -2.21 20.78
C THR A 583 -41.18 -0.69 20.78
N ALA A 584 -41.23 -0.06 19.59
CA ALA A 584 -41.42 1.38 19.44
C ALA A 584 -42.58 1.89 20.34
N PRO A 585 -42.44 3.03 21.03
CA PRO A 585 -43.56 3.67 21.73
C PRO A 585 -44.73 3.91 20.77
N GLU A 586 -45.97 3.90 21.27
CA GLU A 586 -47.16 4.15 20.44
C GLU A 586 -47.16 5.54 19.78
N ASP A 587 -46.44 6.50 20.36
CA ASP A 587 -46.31 7.89 19.90
C ASP A 587 -45.01 8.17 19.12
N ALA A 588 -44.16 7.15 18.89
CA ALA A 588 -42.91 7.36 18.18
C ALA A 588 -43.13 7.61 16.69
N SER A 589 -42.71 8.79 16.25
CA SER A 589 -42.67 9.15 14.85
C SER A 589 -41.50 8.49 14.13
N MET A 590 -41.62 8.39 12.80
CA MET A 590 -40.47 8.09 11.97
C MET A 590 -39.50 9.28 12.01
N LEU A 591 -38.24 8.97 12.29
CA LEU A 591 -37.19 9.97 12.48
C LEU A 591 -36.94 10.75 11.17
N PRO A 592 -36.57 12.04 11.24
CA PRO A 592 -36.44 12.90 10.06
C PRO A 592 -35.33 12.43 9.11
N ASP A 593 -35.63 12.45 7.81
CA ASP A 593 -34.70 12.12 6.71
C ASP A 593 -34.02 13.39 6.17
N GLU A 594 -32.76 13.30 5.77
CA GLU A 594 -32.08 14.33 4.97
C GLU A 594 -32.04 14.00 3.46
N ALA A 595 -32.77 12.99 2.98
CA ALA A 595 -32.64 12.51 1.60
C ALA A 595 -33.98 12.14 0.92
N GLU A 596 -34.83 13.14 0.65
CA GLU A 596 -35.89 13.04 -0.36
C GLU A 596 -35.46 13.82 -1.62
N SER A 597 -34.96 13.12 -2.64
CA SER A 597 -35.08 13.49 -4.07
C SER A 597 -34.28 12.53 -4.95
N VAL A 598 -34.91 11.42 -5.35
CA VAL A 598 -34.51 10.70 -6.56
C VAL A 598 -35.79 10.22 -7.23
N GLU A 599 -36.41 11.06 -8.07
CA GLU A 599 -37.52 10.61 -8.91
C GLU A 599 -37.01 9.75 -10.07
N GLU A 600 -37.69 8.63 -10.27
CA GLU A 600 -37.42 7.60 -11.28
C GLU A 600 -37.85 8.04 -12.68
N ASN A 601 -37.15 7.54 -13.70
CA ASN A 601 -37.83 7.13 -14.93
C ASN A 601 -37.21 5.83 -15.45
N GLU A 602 -37.88 4.72 -15.15
CA GLU A 602 -37.60 3.42 -15.76
C GLU A 602 -38.17 3.35 -17.19
N GLY A 603 -37.36 2.83 -18.11
CA GLY A 603 -37.87 2.14 -19.29
C GLY A 603 -36.99 2.24 -20.54
N ILE A 604 -36.10 1.27 -20.76
CA ILE A 604 -36.00 0.45 -21.99
C ILE A 604 -34.84 -0.56 -21.88
N ARG A 605 -35.12 -1.77 -22.34
CA ARG A 605 -34.33 -3.00 -22.30
C ARG A 605 -32.92 -2.89 -22.92
N THR A 606 -31.97 -3.49 -22.22
CA THR A 606 -30.58 -3.75 -22.65
C THR A 606 -30.51 -4.70 -23.85
N ARG A 607 -30.11 -4.15 -25.01
CA ARG A 607 -29.27 -4.87 -25.99
C ARG A 607 -27.88 -4.27 -25.94
N VAL A 608 -26.89 -5.13 -25.72
CA VAL A 608 -25.47 -4.80 -25.74
C VAL A 608 -25.09 -4.34 -27.15
N THR A 609 -24.82 -3.05 -27.35
CA THR A 609 -23.96 -2.53 -28.43
C THR A 609 -23.58 -1.07 -28.16
N ARG A 610 -22.26 -0.80 -28.09
CA ARG A 610 -21.52 0.48 -28.14
C ARG A 610 -22.01 1.61 -27.24
N ILE A 611 -21.12 2.07 -26.36
CA ILE A 611 -21.24 3.35 -25.65
C ILE A 611 -21.12 4.45 -26.72
N ASP A 612 -22.25 4.87 -27.28
CA ASP A 612 -22.38 6.22 -27.81
C ASP A 612 -22.83 7.08 -26.62
N TYR A 613 -22.00 8.04 -26.26
CA TYR A 613 -22.19 8.95 -25.14
C TYR A 613 -23.27 9.96 -25.55
N GLU A 614 -24.52 9.76 -25.13
CA GLU A 614 -25.51 10.84 -25.13
C GLU A 614 -25.49 11.52 -23.76
N ALA A 615 -25.22 12.83 -23.77
CA ALA A 615 -25.13 13.64 -22.57
C ALA A 615 -26.47 13.63 -21.82
N PHE A 616 -26.46 13.10 -20.59
CA PHE A 616 -27.56 13.24 -19.66
C PHE A 616 -27.63 14.71 -19.21
N GLN A 617 -28.61 15.47 -19.72
CA GLN A 617 -28.95 16.79 -19.21
C GLN A 617 -30.10 16.63 -18.21
N GLU A 618 -29.76 16.45 -16.94
CA GLU A 618 -30.72 16.78 -15.87
C GLU A 618 -30.81 18.31 -15.79
N PRO A 619 -32.02 18.91 -15.73
CA PRO A 619 -32.14 20.35 -15.56
C PRO A 619 -31.52 20.74 -14.21
N SER A 620 -30.65 21.75 -14.22
CA SER A 620 -30.05 22.29 -12.99
C SER A 620 -31.16 22.66 -12.01
N ALA A 621 -31.21 22.01 -10.85
CA ALA A 621 -32.08 22.42 -9.76
C ALA A 621 -31.61 23.80 -9.29
N ASP A 622 -32.22 24.84 -9.84
CA ASP A 622 -31.82 26.22 -9.59
C ASP A 622 -32.37 26.65 -8.23
N VAL A 623 -31.69 26.26 -7.14
CA VAL A 623 -32.07 26.68 -5.78
C VAL A 623 -31.74 28.17 -5.62
N PRO A 624 -32.71 29.09 -5.59
CA PRO A 624 -32.44 30.53 -5.64
C PRO A 624 -31.66 30.97 -4.39
N GLU A 625 -30.76 31.95 -4.56
CA GLU A 625 -30.06 32.58 -3.43
C GLU A 625 -31.09 33.15 -2.44
N ARG A 626 -30.92 32.87 -1.15
CA ARG A 626 -31.84 33.38 -0.13
C ARG A 626 -31.78 34.92 -0.07
N PRO A 627 -32.91 35.62 0.13
CA PRO A 627 -32.91 37.09 0.29
C PRO A 627 -31.97 37.55 1.42
N ASP A 628 -31.34 38.71 1.25
CA ASP A 628 -30.52 39.33 2.30
C ASP A 628 -31.38 39.69 3.52
N SER A 629 -30.83 39.45 4.71
CA SER A 629 -31.51 39.58 5.99
C SER A 629 -30.72 40.48 6.94
N ASN A 630 -31.40 41.05 7.93
CA ASN A 630 -30.73 41.73 9.04
C ASN A 630 -30.33 40.77 10.18
N VAL A 631 -30.61 39.47 10.03
CA VAL A 631 -30.27 38.44 11.01
C VAL A 631 -28.95 37.79 10.60
N PRO A 632 -27.89 37.87 11.43
CA PRO A 632 -26.60 37.23 11.12
C PRO A 632 -26.75 35.73 10.89
N PHE A 633 -26.11 35.24 9.83
CA PHE A 633 -25.93 33.83 9.55
C PHE A 633 -24.61 33.37 10.16
N GLU A 634 -24.67 32.27 10.91
CA GLU A 634 -23.48 31.64 11.46
C GLU A 634 -23.49 30.17 11.10
N ASP A 635 -22.41 29.75 10.47
CA ASP A 635 -22.13 28.38 10.07
C ASP A 635 -21.39 27.65 11.19
N ARG A 636 -22.06 27.56 12.34
CA ARG A 636 -21.48 27.01 13.57
C ARG A 636 -20.99 25.57 13.41
N GLY A 637 -21.67 24.78 12.57
CA GLY A 637 -21.27 23.40 12.29
C GLY A 637 -19.92 23.34 11.59
N PHE A 638 -19.71 24.13 10.53
CA PHE A 638 -18.44 24.16 9.82
C PHE A 638 -17.30 24.68 10.71
N MET A 639 -17.53 25.73 11.50
CA MET A 639 -16.52 26.23 12.45
C MET A 639 -16.19 25.19 13.54
N GLN A 640 -17.19 24.49 14.07
CA GLN A 640 -16.99 23.46 15.10
C GLN A 640 -16.20 22.26 14.56
N TRP A 641 -16.48 21.83 13.33
CA TRP A 641 -15.75 20.74 12.68
C TRP A 641 -14.31 21.12 12.29
N ASN A 642 -14.04 22.41 12.10
CA ASN A 642 -12.70 22.95 11.88
C ASN A 642 -12.09 23.56 13.16
N GLY A 643 -12.54 23.15 14.35
CA GLY A 643 -12.06 23.71 15.62
C GLY A 643 -10.55 23.54 15.85
N ASP A 644 -9.95 22.52 15.24
CA ASP A 644 -8.53 22.19 15.40
C ASP A 644 -7.61 22.97 14.43
N VAL A 645 -8.17 23.69 13.44
CA VAL A 645 -7.36 24.43 12.44
C VAL A 645 -6.70 25.68 13.02
N THR A 646 -7.22 26.20 14.14
CA THR A 646 -6.58 27.29 14.87
C THR A 646 -7.06 27.39 16.31
N MET A 647 -6.13 27.76 17.20
CA MET A 647 -6.46 28.18 18.57
C MET A 647 -6.89 29.66 18.66
N GLY A 648 -6.75 30.41 17.56
CA GLY A 648 -7.14 31.81 17.47
C GLY A 648 -8.62 32.01 17.14
N PRO A 649 -9.10 33.26 17.17
CA PRO A 649 -10.52 33.56 16.93
C PRO A 649 -10.91 33.38 15.46
N TRP A 650 -12.19 33.06 15.23
CA TRP A 650 -12.84 33.18 13.94
C TRP A 650 -13.44 34.58 13.82
N VAL A 651 -12.82 35.43 13.02
CA VAL A 651 -13.13 36.87 12.95
C VAL A 651 -13.95 37.16 11.71
N HIS A 652 -14.97 38.03 11.82
CA HIS A 652 -15.71 38.49 10.64
C HIS A 652 -14.76 39.15 9.65
N ILE A 653 -14.84 38.77 8.38
CA ILE A 653 -13.95 39.31 7.34
C ILE A 653 -14.08 40.83 7.22
N GLY A 654 -15.25 41.38 7.54
CA GLY A 654 -15.48 42.81 7.57
C GLY A 654 -14.94 43.55 8.79
N ASP A 655 -14.42 42.84 9.79
CA ASP A 655 -13.63 43.41 10.87
C ASP A 655 -12.13 43.28 10.57
N LEU A 656 -11.72 42.25 9.82
CA LEU A 656 -10.35 42.09 9.30
C LEU A 656 -10.03 43.12 8.21
N TYR A 657 -10.97 43.33 7.28
CA TYR A 657 -10.83 44.22 6.13
C TYR A 657 -12.08 45.11 6.01
N PRO A 658 -12.21 46.15 6.85
CA PRO A 658 -13.41 47.00 6.89
C PRO A 658 -13.71 47.69 5.57
N GLU A 659 -12.69 48.00 4.76
CA GLU A 659 -12.84 48.65 3.46
C GLU A 659 -13.71 47.81 2.50
N GLY A 660 -13.65 46.48 2.62
CA GLY A 660 -14.41 45.56 1.77
C GLY A 660 -15.93 45.63 1.97
N LYS A 661 -16.43 46.19 3.09
CA LYS A 661 -17.88 46.48 3.27
C LYS A 661 -18.40 47.49 2.25
N THR A 662 -17.52 48.32 1.69
CA THR A 662 -17.86 49.38 0.73
C THR A 662 -17.41 49.08 -0.70
N MET A 663 -16.74 47.95 -0.91
CA MET A 663 -16.23 47.51 -2.20
C MET A 663 -17.14 46.43 -2.80
N PRO A 664 -17.15 46.26 -4.13
CA PRO A 664 -17.78 45.09 -4.75
C PRO A 664 -17.19 43.79 -4.18
N LEU A 665 -18.04 42.78 -3.96
CA LEU A 665 -17.58 41.48 -3.45
C LEU A 665 -16.56 40.85 -4.41
N LEU A 666 -16.80 40.99 -5.71
CA LEU A 666 -15.85 40.68 -6.77
C LEU A 666 -15.46 41.98 -7.49
N PRO A 667 -14.18 42.40 -7.47
CA PRO A 667 -13.74 43.56 -8.22
C PRO A 667 -13.87 43.33 -9.74
N ASN A 668 -13.91 44.42 -10.50
CA ASN A 668 -13.95 44.36 -11.97
C ASN A 668 -12.79 43.56 -12.54
N GLU A 669 -11.60 43.70 -11.94
CA GLU A 669 -10.40 42.97 -12.31
C GLU A 669 -9.96 42.08 -11.13
N LEU A 670 -9.98 40.76 -11.35
CA LEU A 670 -9.44 39.79 -10.41
C LEU A 670 -7.95 39.60 -10.71
N ARG A 671 -7.08 39.86 -9.74
CA ARG A 671 -5.62 39.90 -9.93
C ARG A 671 -4.90 39.00 -8.93
N ARG A 672 -3.76 38.43 -9.36
CA ARG A 672 -2.95 37.51 -8.54
C ARG A 672 -2.40 38.14 -7.26
N ASP A 673 -2.18 39.46 -7.23
CA ASP A 673 -1.74 40.18 -6.03
C ASP A 673 -2.84 40.32 -4.95
N GLN A 674 -4.08 39.91 -5.26
CA GLN A 674 -5.20 40.00 -4.33
C GLN A 674 -5.24 38.89 -3.27
N PHE A 675 -4.45 37.83 -3.43
CA PHE A 675 -4.36 36.73 -2.48
C PHE A 675 -2.95 36.19 -2.35
N GLY A 676 -2.71 35.49 -1.25
CA GLY A 676 -1.48 34.74 -1.03
C GLY A 676 -1.67 33.66 0.01
N GLN A 677 -0.62 32.87 0.21
CA GLN A 677 -0.57 31.87 1.27
C GLN A 677 -0.61 32.55 2.64
N GLY A 678 -1.46 32.05 3.53
CA GLY A 678 -1.48 32.31 4.96
C GLY A 678 -0.44 31.46 5.70
N ASP A 679 -0.68 31.21 6.99
CA ASP A 679 0.29 30.55 7.89
C ASP A 679 0.44 29.03 7.63
N HIS A 680 -0.61 28.36 7.14
CA HIS A 680 -0.58 26.93 6.83
C HIS A 680 -0.01 26.67 5.42
N TYR A 681 0.76 25.60 5.21
CA TYR A 681 1.60 25.40 4.01
C TYR A 681 0.99 24.53 2.88
N ASP A 682 -0.33 24.53 2.68
CA ASP A 682 -0.97 23.81 1.55
C ASP A 682 -1.51 24.80 0.50
N CYS A 683 -0.99 24.74 -0.72
CA CYS A 683 -1.19 25.78 -1.76
C CYS A 683 -1.94 25.31 -3.02
N SER A 684 -2.52 24.12 -3.03
CA SER A 684 -3.18 23.52 -4.21
C SER A 684 -4.32 24.41 -4.74
N THR A 685 -5.21 24.88 -3.88
CA THR A 685 -6.36 25.73 -4.25
C THR A 685 -5.92 27.11 -4.73
N LEU A 686 -4.95 27.75 -4.05
CA LEU A 686 -4.44 29.06 -4.46
C LEU A 686 -3.65 28.99 -5.78
N THR A 687 -3.00 27.87 -6.06
CA THR A 687 -2.36 27.61 -7.35
C THR A 687 -3.39 27.55 -8.48
N ALA A 688 -4.54 26.91 -8.24
CA ALA A 688 -5.65 26.91 -9.20
C ALA A 688 -6.24 28.31 -9.41
N PHE A 689 -6.38 29.12 -8.34
CA PHE A 689 -6.84 30.50 -8.47
C PHE A 689 -5.90 31.30 -9.38
N ALA A 690 -4.58 31.21 -9.14
CA ALA A 690 -3.59 31.90 -9.95
C ALA A 690 -3.63 31.48 -11.42
N ALA A 691 -3.81 30.18 -11.70
CA ALA A 691 -3.91 29.66 -13.05
C ALA A 691 -5.19 30.11 -13.77
N LEU A 692 -6.33 30.08 -13.08
CA LEU A 692 -7.62 30.52 -13.64
C LEU A 692 -7.64 32.02 -13.91
N LEU A 693 -7.10 32.84 -13.01
CA LEU A 693 -7.12 34.29 -13.19
C LEU A 693 -6.36 34.81 -14.41
N GLU A 694 -5.34 34.08 -14.86
CA GLU A 694 -4.52 34.50 -16.00
C GLU A 694 -5.35 34.59 -17.30
N ARG A 695 -6.37 33.74 -17.47
CA ARG A 695 -7.14 33.65 -18.73
C ARG A 695 -8.65 33.40 -18.59
N HIS A 696 -9.10 32.93 -17.43
CA HIS A 696 -10.47 32.49 -17.16
C HIS A 696 -11.01 33.01 -15.82
N PRO A 697 -10.92 34.33 -15.56
CA PRO A 697 -11.42 34.87 -14.30
C PRO A 697 -12.95 34.79 -14.21
N ASP A 698 -13.66 34.53 -15.32
CA ASP A 698 -15.09 34.20 -15.38
C ASP A 698 -15.42 32.89 -14.64
N VAL A 699 -14.55 31.88 -14.69
CA VAL A 699 -14.73 30.62 -13.95
C VAL A 699 -14.81 30.88 -12.44
N ILE A 700 -13.92 31.73 -11.91
CA ILE A 700 -13.99 32.16 -10.51
C ILE A 700 -15.27 32.97 -10.25
N ARG A 701 -15.64 33.91 -11.14
CA ARG A 701 -16.88 34.69 -10.97
C ARG A 701 -18.14 33.83 -10.99
N ASN A 702 -18.14 32.73 -11.74
CA ASN A 702 -19.24 31.78 -11.81
C ASN A 702 -19.39 30.99 -10.51
N CYS A 703 -18.32 30.78 -9.74
CA CYS A 703 -18.40 30.13 -8.43
C CYS A 703 -19.18 30.98 -7.41
N PHE A 704 -19.28 32.30 -7.59
CA PHE A 704 -20.02 33.19 -6.70
C PHE A 704 -21.48 33.29 -7.14
N VAL A 705 -22.41 32.82 -6.32
CA VAL A 705 -23.84 33.12 -6.51
C VAL A 705 -24.14 34.48 -5.90
N SER A 706 -23.68 34.73 -4.67
CA SER A 706 -23.75 36.06 -4.04
C SER A 706 -22.86 37.06 -4.79
N LYS A 707 -23.42 38.18 -5.24
CA LYS A 707 -22.70 39.21 -6.01
C LYS A 707 -22.31 40.46 -5.23
N ASN A 708 -22.94 40.69 -4.07
CA ASN A 708 -22.72 41.87 -3.25
C ASN A 708 -22.36 41.45 -1.81
N PRO A 709 -21.64 42.29 -1.05
CA PRO A 709 -21.53 42.12 0.40
C PRO A 709 -22.93 42.09 1.04
N ARG A 710 -23.16 41.14 1.95
CA ARG A 710 -24.49 40.89 2.53
C ARG A 710 -24.52 41.26 4.00
N LYS A 711 -25.66 41.78 4.46
CA LYS A 711 -25.83 42.24 5.85
C LYS A 711 -25.90 41.08 6.83
N ASP A 712 -26.44 39.95 6.38
CA ASP A 712 -26.50 38.72 7.16
C ASP A 712 -25.16 37.95 7.20
N GLY A 713 -24.16 38.34 6.42
CA GLY A 713 -22.88 37.62 6.33
C GLY A 713 -22.98 36.23 5.68
N ARG A 714 -24.13 35.87 5.08
CA ARG A 714 -24.30 34.61 4.35
C ARG A 714 -23.86 34.76 2.91
N TYR A 715 -22.93 33.94 2.45
CA TYR A 715 -22.49 33.94 1.06
C TYR A 715 -22.75 32.58 0.42
N THR A 716 -23.35 32.60 -0.77
CA THR A 716 -23.66 31.40 -1.55
C THR A 716 -22.68 31.27 -2.70
N PHE A 717 -22.12 30.08 -2.83
CA PHE A 717 -21.20 29.66 -3.88
C PHE A 717 -21.80 28.49 -4.65
N GLN A 718 -21.23 28.17 -5.80
CA GLN A 718 -21.54 26.95 -6.53
C GLN A 718 -20.26 26.29 -7.05
N PHE A 719 -20.22 24.96 -6.94
CA PHE A 719 -19.15 24.11 -7.46
C PHE A 719 -19.77 22.91 -8.18
N HIS A 720 -19.09 22.38 -9.19
CA HIS A 720 -19.57 21.28 -9.99
C HIS A 720 -19.10 19.94 -9.43
N ARG A 721 -20.00 18.98 -9.19
CA ARG A 721 -19.63 17.60 -8.81
C ARG A 721 -20.67 16.61 -9.27
N TYR A 722 -20.20 15.49 -9.79
CA TYR A 722 -21.04 14.42 -10.37
C TYR A 722 -22.03 14.90 -11.43
N GLY A 723 -21.64 15.88 -12.27
CA GLY A 723 -22.46 16.36 -13.40
C GLY A 723 -23.47 17.46 -13.07
N GLN A 724 -23.43 18.03 -11.86
CA GLN A 724 -24.34 19.08 -11.43
C GLN A 724 -23.64 20.17 -10.61
N TRP A 725 -24.21 21.39 -10.62
CA TRP A 725 -23.77 22.50 -9.77
C TRP A 725 -24.38 22.37 -8.37
N VAL A 726 -23.53 22.20 -7.37
CA VAL A 726 -23.87 22.12 -5.95
C VAL A 726 -23.65 23.49 -5.33
N LYS A 727 -24.70 24.03 -4.69
CA LYS A 727 -24.62 25.32 -3.98
C LYS A 727 -24.10 25.13 -2.55
N VAL A 728 -23.21 26.02 -2.13
CA VAL A 728 -22.57 26.00 -0.80
C VAL A 728 -22.78 27.36 -0.13
N GLU A 729 -23.46 27.37 1.01
CA GLU A 729 -23.64 28.58 1.83
C GLU A 729 -22.58 28.60 2.95
N ILE A 730 -21.83 29.69 3.10
CA ILE A 730 -20.89 29.92 4.22
C ILE A 730 -21.24 31.21 4.96
N ASP A 731 -20.79 31.32 6.21
CA ASP A 731 -20.69 32.62 6.89
C ASP A 731 -19.37 33.33 6.55
N ASP A 732 -19.23 34.57 7.00
CA ASP A 732 -18.11 35.46 6.71
C ASP A 732 -16.99 35.44 7.78
N ARG A 733 -16.97 34.45 8.67
CA ARG A 733 -15.95 34.32 9.72
C ARG A 733 -14.71 33.58 9.22
N ILE A 734 -13.52 34.18 9.35
CA ILE A 734 -12.25 33.63 8.85
C ILE A 734 -11.38 33.18 10.04
N PRO A 735 -10.76 31.98 9.99
CA PRO A 735 -9.89 31.50 11.06
C PRO A 735 -8.56 32.27 11.09
N MET A 736 -8.17 32.72 12.29
CA MET A 736 -6.95 33.52 12.50
C MET A 736 -5.93 32.78 13.36
N VAL A 737 -4.64 32.98 13.10
CA VAL A 737 -3.50 32.50 13.91
C VAL A 737 -2.46 33.62 14.06
N LYS A 738 -2.11 33.99 15.29
CA LYS A 738 -1.07 35.00 15.61
C LYS A 738 -1.15 36.26 14.74
N ASP A 739 -2.36 36.83 14.65
CA ASP A 739 -2.70 38.04 13.88
C ASP A 739 -2.68 37.91 12.33
N ASP A 740 -2.49 36.71 11.78
CA ASP A 740 -2.63 36.42 10.34
C ASP A 740 -3.74 35.38 10.07
N THR A 741 -4.16 35.25 8.82
CA THR A 741 -5.15 34.25 8.39
C THR A 741 -4.50 32.87 8.25
N VAL A 742 -5.21 31.81 8.63
CA VAL A 742 -4.64 30.44 8.63
C VAL A 742 -4.32 29.93 7.22
N PHE A 743 -5.22 30.11 6.25
CA PHE A 743 -5.13 29.45 4.93
C PHE A 743 -4.84 30.43 3.79
N CYS A 744 -5.82 31.19 3.34
CA CYS A 744 -5.65 32.28 2.37
C CYS A 744 -5.62 33.63 3.07
N ARG A 745 -4.66 34.47 2.68
CA ARG A 745 -4.60 35.89 3.07
C ARG A 745 -4.94 36.79 1.90
N SER A 746 -5.45 38.00 2.17
CA SER A 746 -5.62 39.04 1.13
C SER A 746 -4.71 40.25 1.36
N PRO A 747 -3.55 40.32 0.69
CA PRO A 747 -2.65 41.47 0.81
C PRO A 747 -3.26 42.81 0.38
N THR A 748 -4.28 42.78 -0.47
CA THR A 748 -4.99 43.98 -0.94
C THR A 748 -6.38 44.14 -0.32
N HIS A 749 -6.67 43.37 0.73
CA HIS A 749 -7.88 43.46 1.55
C HIS A 749 -9.19 43.14 0.80
N HIS A 750 -9.10 42.41 -0.31
CA HIS A 750 -10.27 41.90 -1.04
C HIS A 750 -10.82 40.65 -0.35
N TRP A 751 -12.14 40.55 -0.25
CA TRP A 751 -12.79 39.46 0.49
C TRP A 751 -12.90 38.15 -0.29
N TRP A 752 -13.03 38.25 -1.62
CA TRP A 752 -13.31 37.11 -2.48
C TRP A 752 -12.38 35.91 -2.29
N PRO A 753 -11.04 36.05 -2.11
CA PRO A 753 -10.17 34.88 -2.06
C PRO A 753 -10.39 34.02 -0.81
N LEU A 754 -10.59 34.68 0.33
CA LEU A 754 -10.79 34.00 1.62
C LEU A 754 -12.15 33.32 1.66
N LEU A 755 -13.19 34.01 1.16
CA LEU A 755 -14.54 33.45 1.11
C LEU A 755 -14.62 32.28 0.11
N LEU A 756 -13.95 32.36 -1.04
CA LEU A 756 -13.95 31.30 -2.04
C LEU A 756 -13.22 30.05 -1.56
N GLU A 757 -12.04 30.21 -0.96
CA GLU A 757 -11.31 29.07 -0.38
C GLU A 757 -12.10 28.43 0.77
N LYS A 758 -12.74 29.23 1.63
CA LYS A 758 -13.61 28.72 2.70
C LYS A 758 -14.82 27.96 2.14
N ALA A 759 -15.48 28.49 1.12
CA ALA A 759 -16.61 27.82 0.49
C ALA A 759 -16.19 26.49 -0.14
N TYR A 760 -15.01 26.45 -0.75
CA TYR A 760 -14.47 25.23 -1.31
C TYR A 760 -14.05 24.22 -0.23
N ALA A 761 -13.48 24.68 0.89
CA ALA A 761 -13.24 23.83 2.06
C ALA A 761 -14.54 23.23 2.60
N LYS A 762 -15.62 24.03 2.69
CA LYS A 762 -16.95 23.54 3.08
C LYS A 762 -17.54 22.56 2.08
N PHE A 763 -17.33 22.77 0.79
CA PHE A 763 -17.71 21.81 -0.25
C PHE A 763 -17.05 20.44 -0.05
N TYR A 764 -15.83 20.44 0.49
CA TYR A 764 -15.10 19.26 0.93
C TYR A 764 -15.23 18.97 2.44
N THR A 765 -16.22 19.55 3.12
CA THR A 765 -16.51 19.42 4.56
C THR A 765 -15.51 20.10 5.51
N LEU A 766 -14.20 20.12 5.21
CA LEU A 766 -13.15 20.65 6.09
C LEU A 766 -12.03 21.33 5.27
N TYR A 767 -11.30 22.26 5.89
CA TYR A 767 -10.11 22.85 5.29
C TYR A 767 -8.99 21.82 5.04
N GLU A 768 -8.79 20.87 5.96
CA GLU A 768 -7.76 19.81 5.80
C GLU A 768 -7.96 18.95 4.55
N ASN A 769 -9.20 18.81 4.07
CA ASN A 769 -9.50 18.01 2.89
C ASN A 769 -9.01 18.66 1.60
N LEU A 770 -8.67 19.95 1.61
CA LEU A 770 -8.07 20.64 0.47
C LEU A 770 -6.62 20.23 0.21
N ALA A 771 -5.91 19.74 1.25
CA ALA A 771 -4.52 19.27 1.12
C ALA A 771 -4.38 18.06 0.19
N GLY A 772 -5.43 17.24 0.06
CA GLY A 772 -5.47 16.06 -0.79
C GLY A 772 -6.00 16.31 -2.21
N CYS A 773 -6.52 17.50 -2.51
CA CYS A 773 -7.13 17.80 -3.82
C CYS A 773 -6.06 18.03 -4.90
N SER A 774 -6.18 17.30 -6.00
CA SER A 774 -5.41 17.56 -7.22
C SER A 774 -5.91 18.82 -7.94
N LEU A 775 -5.04 19.51 -8.69
CA LEU A 775 -5.45 20.65 -9.53
C LEU A 775 -6.52 20.26 -10.55
N ALA A 776 -6.52 19.01 -11.01
CA ALA A 776 -7.53 18.51 -11.93
C ALA A 776 -8.93 18.48 -11.30
N GLU A 777 -9.03 18.06 -10.03
CA GLU A 777 -10.29 18.13 -9.28
C GLU A 777 -10.72 19.58 -9.09
N VAL A 778 -9.81 20.49 -8.72
CA VAL A 778 -10.16 21.91 -8.55
C VAL A 778 -10.66 22.53 -9.85
N PHE A 779 -9.98 22.30 -10.99
CA PHE A 779 -10.43 22.84 -12.28
C PHE A 779 -11.78 22.25 -12.71
N HIS A 780 -12.01 20.96 -12.50
CA HIS A 780 -13.29 20.33 -12.79
C HIS A 780 -14.40 20.92 -11.92
N ASP A 781 -14.16 21.06 -10.61
CA ASP A 781 -15.15 21.54 -9.67
C ASP A 781 -15.49 23.01 -9.87
N PHE A 782 -14.54 23.82 -10.35
CA PHE A 782 -14.79 25.24 -10.60
C PHE A 782 -15.43 25.50 -11.95
N SER A 783 -15.10 24.71 -12.97
CA SER A 783 -15.55 24.96 -14.35
C SER A 783 -16.74 24.09 -14.79
N GLY A 784 -16.94 22.95 -14.14
CA GLY A 784 -17.80 21.86 -14.61
C GLY A 784 -17.35 21.20 -15.93
N GLY A 785 -16.18 21.60 -16.45
CA GLY A 785 -15.61 21.09 -17.69
C GLY A 785 -14.75 19.84 -17.47
N PRO A 786 -14.64 18.99 -18.50
CA PRO A 786 -13.68 17.90 -18.48
C PRO A 786 -12.25 18.45 -18.40
N VAL A 787 -11.44 17.88 -17.51
CA VAL A 787 -10.04 18.27 -17.36
C VAL A 787 -9.17 17.23 -18.07
N ILE A 788 -8.38 17.70 -19.03
CA ILE A 788 -7.41 16.88 -19.74
C ILE A 788 -6.12 16.90 -18.93
N ASN A 789 -5.82 15.76 -18.30
CA ASN A 789 -4.50 15.54 -17.72
C ASN A 789 -3.57 15.09 -18.85
N THR A 790 -2.71 15.99 -19.32
CA THR A 790 -1.64 15.63 -20.26
C THR A 790 -0.50 14.99 -19.49
N PRO A 791 -0.27 13.68 -19.63
CA PRO A 791 0.92 13.09 -19.08
C PRO A 791 2.16 13.71 -19.74
N LEU A 792 3.19 13.97 -18.96
CA LEU A 792 4.46 14.51 -19.47
C LEU A 792 5.49 13.39 -19.72
N ASP A 793 5.10 12.15 -19.48
CA ASP A 793 5.89 10.97 -19.75
C ASP A 793 5.47 10.34 -21.09
N LEU A 794 6.48 10.07 -21.92
CA LEU A 794 6.36 9.47 -23.26
C LEU A 794 5.50 8.19 -23.35
N PRO A 795 5.56 7.25 -22.39
CA PRO A 795 4.75 6.02 -22.42
C PRO A 795 3.24 6.26 -22.37
N THR A 796 2.79 7.28 -21.64
CA THR A 796 1.36 7.56 -21.45
C THR A 796 0.80 8.51 -22.52
N THR A 797 1.67 9.19 -23.28
CA THR A 797 1.25 10.10 -24.36
C THR A 797 1.07 9.41 -25.72
N MET A 798 1.79 8.31 -25.99
CA MET A 798 1.64 7.55 -27.25
C MET A 798 0.22 6.99 -27.48
N PRO A 799 -0.50 6.46 -26.48
CA PRO A 799 -1.89 6.03 -26.64
C PRO A 799 -2.90 7.18 -26.75
N ALA A 800 -2.52 8.40 -26.34
CA ALA A 800 -3.37 9.59 -26.35
C ALA A 800 -3.17 10.47 -27.61
N GLU A 801 -2.32 10.04 -28.55
CA GLU A 801 -1.91 10.80 -29.75
C GLU A 801 -1.33 12.20 -29.45
N LEU A 802 -0.80 12.41 -28.24
CA LEU A 802 -0.18 13.69 -27.84
C LEU A 802 1.33 13.62 -28.08
N ASP A 803 1.83 14.32 -29.11
CA ASP A 803 3.27 14.35 -29.43
C ASP A 803 4.05 15.35 -28.54
N ILE A 804 4.08 15.11 -27.23
CA ILE A 804 4.77 15.97 -26.26
C ILE A 804 6.28 16.11 -26.50
N THR A 805 6.88 15.27 -27.34
CA THR A 805 8.29 15.41 -27.74
C THR A 805 8.50 16.40 -28.86
N SER A 806 7.47 16.67 -29.65
CA SER A 806 7.56 17.63 -30.74
C SER A 806 7.43 19.07 -30.22
N PRO A 807 8.37 19.95 -30.57
CA PRO A 807 8.21 21.38 -30.31
C PRO A 807 6.90 21.95 -30.88
N MET A 808 6.36 21.34 -31.95
CA MET A 808 5.10 21.77 -32.55
C MET A 808 3.89 21.51 -31.65
N TYR A 809 3.90 20.44 -30.83
CA TYR A 809 2.86 20.19 -29.85
C TYR A 809 2.79 21.31 -28.82
N TRP A 810 3.95 21.72 -28.28
CA TRP A 810 4.02 22.80 -27.30
C TRP A 810 3.70 24.17 -27.90
N LEU A 811 4.11 24.42 -29.15
CA LEU A 811 3.71 25.63 -29.87
C LEU A 811 2.20 25.67 -30.10
N ARG A 812 1.60 24.53 -30.48
CA ARG A 812 0.15 24.40 -30.65
C ARG A 812 -0.58 24.56 -29.32
N LEU A 813 -0.14 23.90 -28.25
CA LEU A 813 -0.72 24.03 -26.92
C LEU A 813 -0.60 25.47 -26.40
N ARG A 814 0.54 26.14 -26.61
CA ARG A 814 0.70 27.57 -26.28
C ARG A 814 -0.33 28.42 -27.02
N ASP A 815 -0.56 28.14 -28.31
CA ASP A 815 -1.49 28.90 -29.14
C ASP A 815 -2.96 28.56 -28.78
N GLU A 816 -3.28 27.31 -28.47
CA GLU A 816 -4.58 26.86 -27.96
C GLU A 816 -4.89 27.46 -26.58
N LEU A 817 -3.91 27.48 -25.66
CA LEU A 817 -4.03 28.16 -24.37
C LEU A 817 -4.34 29.66 -24.55
N ARG A 818 -3.84 30.30 -25.63
CA ARG A 818 -4.19 31.70 -25.95
C ARG A 818 -5.63 31.86 -26.44
N THR A 819 -6.20 30.85 -27.09
CA THR A 819 -7.57 30.89 -27.64
C THR A 819 -8.63 30.30 -26.71
N THR A 820 -8.25 29.73 -25.57
CA THR A 820 -9.22 29.15 -24.62
C THR A 820 -10.09 30.18 -23.89
N ALA A 821 -9.64 31.42 -23.69
CA ALA A 821 -10.45 32.46 -23.06
C ALA A 821 -11.76 32.64 -23.85
N ARG A 822 -12.92 32.47 -23.20
CA ARG A 822 -14.21 32.76 -23.86
C ARG A 822 -14.16 34.20 -24.38
N PRO A 823 -14.56 34.47 -25.64
CA PRO A 823 -14.82 35.83 -26.06
C PRO A 823 -15.83 36.44 -25.08
N GLU A 824 -15.56 37.64 -24.59
CA GLU A 824 -16.56 38.41 -23.84
C GLU A 824 -17.79 38.59 -24.76
N GLU A 825 -18.88 37.87 -24.47
CA GLU A 825 -20.24 38.20 -24.93
C GLU A 825 -20.96 39.02 -23.87
#